data_AF-A0A9N9B343-F1
#
_entry.id   AF-A0A9N9B343-F1
#
_cell.length_a   1.000
_cell.length_b   1.000
_cell.length_c   1.000
_cell.angle_alpha   90.00
_cell.angle_beta   90.00
_cell.angle_gamma   90.00
#
_symmetry.space_group_name_H-M   'P 1'
#
loop_
_entity.id
_entity.type
_entity.pdbx_description
1 polymer ?
#
loop_
_entity_poly.entity_id
_entity_poly.type
_entity_poly.pdbx_seq_one_letter_code
_entity_poly.pdbx_strand_id
1 'polypeptide(L)'
;MENFIEAVNKFEWALILNIPVQDVSVKLEQDAFDTDLASTVINSQYKQSLTCKIAREILGIELPNDDQDIKAFVETLHISSYISTRIKRYLSFDPNSSQELIKKQQIIKQLHLLSVAVASLNAFVQTCWTGPVFDLEPQDILPAVIKEQLNVTEFNKKIHEILSVDGEDYLQSLNDALPSLIPEEKTTEIYARFYLEYGIINHYYGHDSLAKEHFVKAQELSGFKWTLTGMLGKRTKFQTFDVSQLLIIANSQNDVKFKKENDSEDSVIKNVPNAISLDDDTLLEKIEVSETTDDSSELNPKSNLKIIDQCLLLAFCLNVKNTNPSHGITTEQMVPFVSRVLENPNNWMVYTMALLLRSRLEKEKSRTVERSVLQLQALVDQFPLELSSAKERLDYFYQILLPSKWEMEKELALQYLSLGVVRSALQIFERLEMWEDIINCYIILEKEFKAKEIILERLNVTPNSPKLYCLLGDVEKNPERWEHAWNISGNHYGRAMRSLGAYWFKQKEYRKSIECYAKALNVNPIFEKAWFVKGCAAMHVEEWDVAQQAFFRTISLDPENSEAWNNLASVFLKQGRKSDAFNAFQQGLKQKYDSWRIWTNYMYTAVDIGEFAETIRAMQRVVDLRWEKEKESCIDLDVLEILVNAVTQGIQDANKNSASKLAPRLEHLLTVTITSRMTSHPQIWRLCAQFWFWKKEYEKALESHLKAYRCILHNPRLETSEDIFKQVATTALEVVEAYQNLGDLKISHNDKEVSSEDSKTEISAAVVCKDWKYQAKSLLTSLIGKTRNFEGTEMHDKLKETLKELKSL
;
A
#
# COMPACT_ATOMS: atom_id res chain seq x y z
N MET A 1 33.03 -6.46 -50.16
CA MET A 1 32.41 -5.63 -49.10
C MET A 1 30.90 -5.81 -49.12
N GLU A 2 30.24 -5.73 -50.29
CA GLU A 2 28.81 -6.07 -50.44
C GLU A 2 28.47 -7.50 -49.98
N ASN A 3 29.20 -8.53 -50.43
CA ASN A 3 28.98 -9.91 -49.94
C ASN A 3 29.19 -10.08 -48.42
N PHE A 4 29.96 -9.19 -47.79
CA PHE A 4 30.18 -9.20 -46.35
C PHE A 4 29.02 -8.54 -45.61
N ILE A 5 28.58 -7.36 -46.05
CA ILE A 5 27.39 -6.70 -45.51
C ILE A 5 26.19 -7.61 -45.67
N GLU A 6 26.06 -8.27 -46.82
CA GLU A 6 25.00 -9.23 -47.06
C GLU A 6 25.09 -10.45 -46.14
N ALA A 7 26.28 -11.00 -45.89
CA ALA A 7 26.47 -12.13 -44.98
C ALA A 7 26.27 -11.77 -43.50
N VAL A 8 26.71 -10.57 -43.08
CA VAL A 8 26.46 -10.03 -41.73
C VAL A 8 24.97 -9.80 -41.55
N ASN A 9 24.33 -9.08 -42.46
CA ASN A 9 22.89 -8.85 -42.41
C ASN A 9 22.14 -10.17 -42.38
N LYS A 10 22.54 -11.14 -43.20
CA LYS A 10 21.91 -12.46 -43.25
C LYS A 10 22.12 -13.28 -41.98
N PHE A 11 23.29 -13.23 -41.37
CA PHE A 11 23.57 -13.87 -40.09
C PHE A 11 22.82 -13.18 -38.94
N GLU A 12 22.79 -11.86 -38.93
CA GLU A 12 22.02 -11.04 -38.01
C GLU A 12 20.52 -11.33 -38.14
N TRP A 13 19.99 -11.39 -39.36
CA TRP A 13 18.62 -11.81 -39.62
C TRP A 13 18.36 -13.27 -39.27
N ALA A 14 19.33 -14.18 -39.45
CA ALA A 14 19.19 -15.57 -39.02
C ALA A 14 19.12 -15.70 -37.50
N LEU A 15 19.86 -14.87 -36.76
CA LEU A 15 19.77 -14.74 -35.31
C LEU A 15 18.42 -14.15 -34.88
N ILE A 16 17.98 -13.05 -35.52
CA ILE A 16 16.72 -12.36 -35.21
C ILE A 16 15.50 -13.24 -35.53
N LEU A 17 15.51 -13.90 -36.68
CA LEU A 17 14.40 -14.72 -37.19
C LEU A 17 14.50 -16.19 -36.77
N ASN A 18 15.60 -16.58 -36.12
CA ASN A 18 15.87 -17.93 -35.65
C ASN A 18 15.74 -18.99 -36.77
N ILE A 19 16.33 -18.67 -37.93
CA ILE A 19 16.34 -19.50 -39.13
C ILE A 19 17.70 -20.23 -39.22
N PRO A 20 17.73 -21.55 -39.46
CA PRO A 20 19.00 -22.26 -39.63
C PRO A 20 19.83 -21.65 -40.77
N VAL A 21 21.12 -21.40 -40.50
CA VAL A 21 22.05 -20.75 -41.46
C VAL A 21 22.16 -21.54 -42.78
N GLN A 22 21.80 -22.83 -42.80
CA GLN A 22 21.83 -23.69 -43.98
C GLN A 22 20.90 -23.19 -45.12
N ASP A 23 19.81 -22.48 -44.80
CA ASP A 23 18.90 -21.87 -45.80
C ASP A 23 19.41 -20.53 -46.34
N VAL A 24 20.48 -19.99 -45.73
CA VAL A 24 21.04 -18.67 -45.98
C VAL A 24 22.28 -18.81 -46.86
N SER A 25 22.09 -19.34 -48.07
CA SER A 25 23.18 -19.63 -49.01
C SER A 25 23.75 -18.37 -49.68
N VAL A 26 24.57 -17.60 -48.97
CA VAL A 26 25.63 -16.81 -49.63
C VAL A 26 26.77 -17.78 -49.90
N LYS A 27 27.22 -17.88 -51.15
CA LYS A 27 28.44 -18.61 -51.54
C LYS A 27 29.69 -17.90 -50.97
N LEU A 28 29.81 -17.81 -49.65
CA LEU A 28 31.11 -17.80 -49.01
C LEU A 28 31.61 -19.23 -49.19
N GLU A 29 32.70 -19.42 -49.94
CA GLU A 29 33.31 -20.73 -50.14
C GLU A 29 33.41 -21.46 -48.78
N GLN A 30 33.00 -22.73 -48.78
CA GLN A 30 32.59 -23.54 -47.63
C GLN A 30 33.63 -23.73 -46.51
N ASP A 31 34.79 -23.10 -46.59
CA ASP A 31 35.96 -23.42 -45.76
C ASP A 31 36.35 -22.35 -44.73
N ALA A 32 35.54 -21.30 -44.52
CA ALA A 32 36.02 -20.12 -43.76
C ALA A 32 35.23 -19.71 -42.50
N PHE A 33 33.90 -19.81 -42.46
CA PHE A 33 33.09 -19.49 -41.26
C PHE A 33 32.55 -20.77 -40.62
N ASP A 34 32.72 -20.91 -39.30
CA ASP A 34 32.24 -22.09 -38.58
C ASP A 34 30.70 -22.09 -38.48
N THR A 35 30.07 -22.73 -39.47
CA THR A 35 28.61 -22.90 -39.53
C THR A 35 28.08 -23.73 -38.36
N ASP A 36 28.90 -24.59 -37.77
CA ASP A 36 28.53 -25.41 -36.61
C ASP A 36 28.37 -24.52 -35.37
N LEU A 37 29.35 -23.64 -35.11
CA LEU A 37 29.26 -22.63 -34.04
C LEU A 37 28.02 -21.73 -34.22
N ALA A 38 27.78 -21.21 -35.43
CA ALA A 38 26.58 -20.40 -35.71
C ALA A 38 25.27 -21.20 -35.51
N SER A 39 25.23 -22.45 -35.97
CA SER A 39 24.04 -23.30 -35.85
C SER A 39 23.73 -23.68 -34.40
N THR A 40 24.76 -23.96 -33.59
CA THR A 40 24.59 -24.28 -32.17
C THR A 40 24.05 -23.07 -31.39
N VAL A 41 24.47 -21.84 -31.75
CA VAL A 41 23.91 -20.61 -31.16
C VAL A 41 22.43 -20.45 -31.50
N ILE A 42 22.06 -20.59 -32.79
CA ILE A 42 20.67 -20.45 -33.26
C ILE A 42 19.77 -21.53 -32.66
N ASN A 43 20.27 -22.76 -32.55
CA ASN A 43 19.55 -23.88 -31.94
C ASN A 43 19.55 -23.88 -30.40
N SER A 44 20.01 -22.77 -29.78
CA SER A 44 20.08 -22.59 -28.33
C SER A 44 20.95 -23.62 -27.59
N GLN A 45 21.93 -24.21 -28.25
CA GLN A 45 22.89 -25.18 -27.72
C GLN A 45 24.12 -24.46 -27.13
N TYR A 46 23.90 -23.51 -26.21
CA TYR A 46 24.94 -22.60 -25.73
C TYR A 46 26.16 -23.30 -25.11
N LYS A 47 25.95 -24.46 -24.47
CA LYS A 47 27.04 -25.26 -23.90
C LYS A 47 27.98 -25.74 -24.99
N GLN A 48 27.44 -26.22 -26.10
CA GLN A 48 28.23 -26.65 -27.25
C GLN A 48 28.92 -25.46 -27.90
N SER A 49 28.24 -24.31 -28.02
CA SER A 49 28.83 -23.08 -28.55
C SER A 49 30.00 -22.56 -27.70
N LEU A 50 29.89 -22.58 -26.38
CA LEU A 50 30.93 -22.09 -25.46
C LEU A 50 32.07 -23.08 -25.26
N THR A 51 31.84 -24.37 -25.51
CA THR A 51 32.85 -25.43 -25.39
C THR A 51 33.44 -25.84 -26.73
N CYS A 52 33.07 -25.18 -27.84
CA CYS A 52 33.65 -25.46 -29.15
C CYS A 52 35.13 -25.05 -29.21
N LYS A 53 35.87 -25.59 -30.17
CA LYS A 53 37.31 -25.33 -30.31
C LYS A 53 37.63 -23.83 -30.41
N ILE A 54 36.85 -23.09 -31.20
CA ILE A 54 37.05 -21.65 -31.42
C ILE A 54 36.79 -20.84 -30.15
N ALA A 55 35.74 -21.17 -29.41
CA ALA A 55 35.45 -20.55 -28.12
C ALA A 55 36.58 -20.82 -27.11
N ARG A 56 37.13 -22.05 -27.08
CA ARG A 56 38.29 -22.38 -26.23
C ARG A 56 39.54 -21.58 -26.59
N GLU A 57 39.78 -21.31 -27.87
CA GLU A 57 40.90 -20.45 -28.31
C GLU A 57 40.72 -18.99 -27.90
N ILE A 58 39.49 -18.45 -28.01
CA ILE A 58 39.17 -17.07 -27.61
C ILE A 58 39.22 -16.91 -26.09
N LEU A 59 38.68 -17.88 -25.34
CA LEU A 59 38.52 -17.81 -23.89
C LEU A 59 39.75 -18.35 -23.12
N GLY A 60 40.63 -19.09 -23.79
CA GLY A 60 41.92 -19.55 -23.23
C GLY A 60 41.86 -20.83 -22.39
N ILE A 61 40.87 -21.70 -22.62
CA ILE A 61 40.54 -22.83 -21.72
C ILE A 61 41.63 -23.94 -21.66
N GLU A 62 42.44 -24.13 -22.71
CA GLU A 62 43.36 -25.28 -22.86
C GLU A 62 44.87 -24.94 -22.79
N LEU A 63 45.25 -23.83 -22.15
CA LEU A 63 46.64 -23.34 -22.19
C LEU A 63 47.53 -23.86 -21.04
N PRO A 64 48.84 -24.10 -21.29
CA PRO A 64 49.77 -24.65 -20.31
C PRO A 64 50.17 -23.65 -19.21
N ASN A 65 50.58 -24.18 -18.05
CA ASN A 65 50.92 -23.46 -16.81
C ASN A 65 52.00 -22.37 -16.94
N ASP A 66 52.78 -22.40 -18.02
CA ASP A 66 53.89 -21.48 -18.26
C ASP A 66 53.50 -20.20 -19.00
N ASP A 67 52.24 -20.07 -19.40
CA ASP A 67 51.75 -18.85 -20.05
C ASP A 67 51.83 -17.65 -19.07
N GLN A 68 52.58 -16.61 -19.47
CA GLN A 68 52.76 -15.39 -18.68
C GLN A 68 51.43 -14.70 -18.38
N ASP A 69 50.45 -14.81 -19.29
CA ASP A 69 49.12 -14.20 -19.11
C ASP A 69 48.32 -14.90 -18.00
N ILE A 70 48.48 -16.23 -17.84
CA ILE A 70 47.84 -17.00 -16.77
C ILE A 70 48.45 -16.61 -15.42
N LYS A 71 49.79 -16.48 -15.35
CA LYS A 71 50.49 -16.03 -14.14
C LYS A 71 50.07 -14.62 -13.74
N ALA A 72 50.02 -13.69 -14.69
CA ALA A 72 49.59 -12.31 -14.45
C ALA A 72 48.11 -12.23 -14.00
N PHE A 73 47.24 -13.05 -14.58
CA PHE A 73 45.84 -13.12 -14.15
C PHE A 73 45.70 -13.64 -12.72
N VAL A 74 46.43 -14.69 -12.32
CA VAL A 74 46.36 -15.21 -10.94
C VAL A 74 46.87 -14.20 -9.91
N GLU A 75 47.94 -13.47 -10.24
CA GLU A 75 48.52 -12.46 -9.34
C GLU A 75 47.62 -11.23 -9.15
N THR A 76 46.85 -10.86 -10.19
CA THR A 76 46.11 -9.58 -10.21
C THR A 76 44.59 -9.73 -10.26
N LEU A 77 44.07 -10.93 -10.54
CA LEU A 77 42.65 -11.26 -10.67
C LEU A 77 41.86 -10.32 -11.62
N HIS A 78 42.53 -9.74 -12.62
CA HIS A 78 41.93 -8.84 -13.60
C HIS A 78 41.37 -9.58 -14.83
N ILE A 79 40.13 -10.06 -14.72
CA ILE A 79 39.42 -10.82 -15.76
C ILE A 79 39.32 -10.04 -17.08
N SER A 80 39.01 -8.75 -17.01
CA SER A 80 38.89 -7.89 -18.19
C SER A 80 40.20 -7.78 -18.97
N SER A 81 41.33 -7.66 -18.27
CA SER A 81 42.67 -7.61 -18.87
C SER A 81 43.05 -8.92 -19.53
N TYR A 82 42.76 -10.05 -18.86
CA TYR A 82 43.01 -11.39 -19.39
C TYR A 82 42.22 -11.64 -20.69
N ILE A 83 40.90 -11.44 -20.66
CA ILE A 83 40.04 -11.63 -21.84
C ILE A 83 40.45 -10.65 -22.96
N SER A 84 40.75 -9.38 -22.64
CA SER A 84 41.22 -8.39 -23.62
C SER A 84 42.52 -8.83 -24.32
N THR A 85 43.47 -9.38 -23.56
CA THR A 85 44.75 -9.86 -24.11
C THR A 85 44.54 -11.08 -25.01
N ARG A 86 43.64 -12.00 -24.64
CA ARG A 86 43.28 -13.16 -25.48
C ARG A 86 42.58 -12.76 -26.76
N ILE A 87 41.60 -11.84 -26.69
CA ILE A 87 40.93 -11.30 -27.88
C ILE A 87 41.94 -10.62 -28.80
N LYS A 88 42.85 -9.79 -28.27
CA LYS A 88 43.91 -9.14 -29.07
C LYS A 88 44.83 -10.16 -29.77
N ARG A 89 45.18 -11.25 -29.08
CA ARG A 89 45.99 -12.33 -29.64
C ARG A 89 45.22 -13.17 -30.66
N TYR A 90 43.93 -13.43 -30.44
CA TYR A 90 43.09 -14.10 -31.42
C TYR A 90 42.96 -13.24 -32.69
N LEU A 91 42.80 -11.93 -32.54
CA LEU A 91 42.74 -10.97 -33.64
C LEU A 91 44.09 -10.66 -34.29
N SER A 92 45.23 -11.06 -33.71
CA SER A 92 46.55 -10.81 -34.31
C SER A 92 46.84 -11.77 -35.48
N PHE A 93 47.72 -11.36 -36.41
CA PHE A 93 47.97 -12.04 -37.68
C PHE A 93 49.43 -12.40 -37.89
N ASP A 94 49.66 -13.43 -38.72
CA ASP A 94 50.97 -13.79 -39.23
C ASP A 94 51.38 -12.78 -40.33
N PRO A 95 52.48 -12.02 -40.14
CA PRO A 95 52.91 -10.94 -41.02
C PRO A 95 53.25 -11.39 -42.46
N ASN A 96 53.31 -12.69 -42.74
CA ASN A 96 53.67 -13.24 -44.05
C ASN A 96 52.47 -13.44 -45.02
N SER A 97 51.25 -13.07 -44.61
CA SER A 97 50.01 -13.30 -45.36
C SER A 97 49.67 -12.13 -46.33
N SER A 98 48.99 -12.41 -47.44
CA SER A 98 48.58 -11.35 -48.39
C SER A 98 47.51 -10.42 -47.79
N GLN A 99 47.55 -9.13 -48.14
CA GLN A 99 46.73 -8.07 -47.53
C GLN A 99 45.20 -8.30 -47.66
N GLU A 100 44.77 -8.97 -48.72
CA GLU A 100 43.37 -9.32 -48.96
C GLU A 100 42.91 -10.54 -48.14
N LEU A 101 43.81 -11.50 -47.91
CA LEU A 101 43.57 -12.67 -47.06
C LEU A 101 43.47 -12.27 -45.59
N ILE A 102 44.31 -11.31 -45.14
CA ILE A 102 44.29 -10.76 -43.77
C ILE A 102 42.93 -10.13 -43.47
N LYS A 103 42.39 -9.30 -44.36
CA LYS A 103 41.07 -8.65 -44.17
C LYS A 103 39.94 -9.68 -44.09
N LYS A 104 39.96 -10.72 -44.94
CA LYS A 104 38.95 -11.79 -44.90
C LYS A 104 39.03 -12.60 -43.60
N GLN A 105 40.22 -12.96 -43.14
CA GLN A 105 40.41 -13.67 -41.87
C GLN A 105 40.02 -12.82 -40.65
N GLN A 106 40.26 -11.51 -40.69
CA GLN A 106 39.83 -10.58 -39.64
C GLN A 106 38.33 -10.56 -39.46
N ILE A 107 37.60 -10.49 -40.57
CA ILE A 107 36.15 -10.51 -40.59
C ILE A 107 35.60 -11.80 -39.97
N ILE A 108 36.15 -12.95 -40.36
CA ILE A 108 35.72 -14.26 -39.85
C ILE A 108 35.96 -14.35 -38.34
N LYS A 109 37.14 -13.95 -37.87
CA LYS A 109 37.47 -13.94 -36.44
C LYS A 109 36.55 -13.00 -35.65
N GLN A 110 36.17 -11.86 -36.22
CA GLN A 110 35.19 -10.95 -35.61
C GLN A 110 33.79 -11.57 -35.52
N LEU A 111 33.35 -12.31 -36.55
CA LEU A 111 32.09 -13.04 -36.52
C LEU A 111 32.10 -14.16 -35.48
N HIS A 112 33.19 -14.91 -35.34
CA HIS A 112 33.32 -15.91 -34.28
C HIS A 112 33.26 -15.26 -32.89
N LEU A 113 33.95 -14.14 -32.69
CA LEU A 113 33.89 -13.39 -31.44
C LEU A 113 32.46 -12.92 -31.14
N LEU A 114 31.74 -12.42 -32.14
CA LEU A 114 30.34 -12.03 -32.02
C LEU A 114 29.46 -13.23 -31.65
N SER A 115 29.61 -14.38 -32.32
CA SER A 115 28.86 -15.60 -32.00
C SER A 115 29.10 -16.09 -30.57
N VAL A 116 30.37 -16.07 -30.12
CA VAL A 116 30.72 -16.44 -28.73
C VAL A 116 30.16 -15.42 -27.73
N ALA A 117 30.20 -14.12 -28.05
CA ALA A 117 29.61 -13.09 -27.21
C ALA A 117 28.08 -13.25 -27.08
N VAL A 118 27.38 -13.49 -28.19
CA VAL A 118 25.93 -13.77 -28.21
C VAL A 118 25.62 -15.05 -27.45
N ALA A 119 26.40 -16.12 -27.64
CA ALA A 119 26.25 -17.37 -26.89
C ALA A 119 26.42 -17.15 -25.38
N SER A 120 27.40 -16.33 -24.99
CA SER A 120 27.70 -15.99 -23.59
C SER A 120 26.56 -15.18 -22.97
N LEU A 121 26.06 -14.18 -23.70
CA LEU A 121 24.92 -13.37 -23.26
C LEU A 121 23.66 -14.22 -23.13
N ASN A 122 23.33 -15.05 -24.12
CA ASN A 122 22.14 -15.91 -24.06
C ASN A 122 22.27 -17.01 -23.00
N ALA A 123 23.47 -17.54 -22.75
CA ALA A 123 23.72 -18.45 -21.64
C ALA A 123 23.50 -17.77 -20.28
N PHE A 124 23.97 -16.53 -20.13
CA PHE A 124 23.72 -15.71 -18.95
C PHE A 124 22.23 -15.38 -18.77
N VAL A 125 21.54 -15.05 -19.86
CA VAL A 125 20.08 -14.85 -19.83
C VAL A 125 19.38 -16.15 -19.38
N GLN A 126 19.84 -17.29 -19.90
CA GLN A 126 19.30 -18.60 -19.61
C GLN A 126 19.45 -19.01 -18.14
N THR A 127 20.59 -18.74 -17.52
CA THR A 127 20.82 -19.03 -16.09
C THR A 127 20.05 -18.11 -15.15
N CYS A 128 19.93 -16.84 -15.52
CA CYS A 128 19.42 -15.82 -14.63
C CYS A 128 17.92 -15.51 -14.81
N TRP A 129 17.33 -15.68 -16.00
CA TRP A 129 15.94 -15.25 -16.29
C TRP A 129 15.03 -16.33 -16.84
N THR A 130 15.53 -17.26 -17.64
CA THR A 130 14.62 -18.06 -18.47
C THR A 130 14.49 -19.52 -18.06
N GLY A 131 15.51 -20.28 -17.62
CA GLY A 131 15.21 -21.68 -17.28
C GLY A 131 16.27 -22.49 -16.54
N PRO A 132 16.41 -23.79 -16.86
CA PRO A 132 17.21 -24.71 -16.08
C PRO A 132 18.64 -24.20 -15.91
N VAL A 133 19.23 -24.57 -14.78
CA VAL A 133 20.61 -24.21 -14.45
C VAL A 133 21.49 -24.68 -15.62
N PHE A 134 22.19 -23.73 -16.22
CA PHE A 134 23.18 -24.05 -17.23
C PHE A 134 24.37 -24.70 -16.51
N ASP A 135 24.61 -25.99 -16.78
CA ASP A 135 25.74 -26.76 -16.24
C ASP A 135 27.07 -26.31 -16.89
N LEU A 136 27.44 -25.06 -16.67
CA LEU A 136 28.73 -24.45 -16.96
C LEU A 136 28.96 -23.34 -15.93
N GLU A 137 29.89 -23.55 -15.01
CA GLU A 137 30.23 -22.53 -14.04
C GLU A 137 31.18 -21.50 -14.67
N PRO A 138 31.21 -20.24 -14.21
CA PRO A 138 32.16 -19.24 -14.72
C PRO A 138 33.62 -19.71 -14.65
N GLN A 139 33.96 -20.53 -13.65
CA GLN A 139 35.26 -21.15 -13.52
C GLN A 139 35.57 -22.14 -14.65
N ASP A 140 34.57 -22.76 -15.26
CA ASP A 140 34.76 -23.76 -16.32
C ASP A 140 35.40 -23.20 -17.58
N ILE A 141 35.27 -21.88 -17.76
CA ILE A 141 35.82 -21.09 -18.86
C ILE A 141 37.27 -20.65 -18.55
N LEU A 142 37.76 -20.88 -17.32
CA LEU A 142 39.14 -20.62 -16.95
C LEU A 142 40.05 -21.84 -17.19
N PRO A 143 41.34 -21.62 -17.52
CA PRO A 143 42.35 -22.66 -17.51
C PRO A 143 42.34 -23.52 -16.23
N ALA A 144 42.56 -24.84 -16.38
CA ALA A 144 42.51 -25.80 -15.26
C ALA A 144 43.40 -25.44 -14.07
N VAL A 145 44.57 -24.86 -14.33
CA VAL A 145 45.55 -24.40 -13.32
C VAL A 145 44.97 -23.36 -12.36
N ILE A 146 44.10 -22.51 -12.90
CA ILE A 146 43.49 -21.41 -12.16
C ILE A 146 42.35 -21.94 -11.28
N LYS A 147 41.61 -22.94 -11.77
CA LYS A 147 40.53 -23.59 -11.00
C LYS A 147 41.02 -24.14 -9.67
N GLU A 148 42.24 -24.66 -9.61
CA GLU A 148 42.84 -25.23 -8.40
C GLU A 148 43.29 -24.18 -7.36
N GLN A 149 43.46 -22.92 -7.77
CA GLN A 149 44.03 -21.85 -6.93
C GLN A 149 43.04 -20.76 -6.54
N LEU A 150 41.86 -20.68 -7.19
CA LEU A 150 40.86 -19.65 -6.92
C LEU A 150 39.84 -20.08 -5.86
N ASN A 151 39.56 -19.17 -4.92
CA ASN A 151 38.36 -19.26 -4.10
C ASN A 151 37.14 -18.78 -4.91
N VAL A 152 36.21 -19.70 -5.18
CA VAL A 152 35.02 -19.48 -6.03
C VAL A 152 34.18 -18.30 -5.55
N THR A 153 34.02 -18.13 -4.23
CA THR A 153 33.23 -17.04 -3.65
C THR A 153 33.86 -15.67 -3.89
N GLU A 154 35.19 -15.56 -3.74
CA GLU A 154 35.89 -14.30 -3.97
C GLU A 154 35.91 -13.92 -5.46
N PHE A 155 36.07 -14.93 -6.33
CA PHE A 155 36.05 -14.76 -7.77
C PHE A 155 34.70 -14.26 -8.29
N ASN A 156 33.60 -14.90 -7.87
CA ASN A 156 32.25 -14.48 -8.26
C ASN A 156 31.94 -13.07 -7.74
N LYS A 157 32.37 -12.74 -6.51
CA LYS A 157 32.19 -11.39 -5.95
C LYS A 157 32.90 -10.32 -6.79
N LYS A 158 34.15 -10.56 -7.21
CA LYS A 158 34.90 -9.63 -8.09
C LYS A 158 34.26 -9.50 -9.47
N ILE A 159 33.72 -10.60 -10.03
CA ILE A 159 32.94 -10.53 -11.29
C ILE A 159 31.72 -9.63 -11.12
N HIS A 160 30.97 -9.79 -10.04
CA HIS A 160 29.80 -8.96 -9.76
C HIS A 160 30.15 -7.47 -9.63
N GLU A 161 31.28 -7.14 -9.00
CA GLU A 161 31.78 -5.75 -8.91
C GLU A 161 32.18 -5.16 -10.28
N ILE A 162 32.63 -6.00 -11.23
CA ILE A 162 33.04 -5.57 -12.58
C ILE A 162 31.84 -5.41 -13.52
N LEU A 163 30.79 -6.21 -13.34
CA LEU A 163 29.59 -6.20 -14.19
C LEU A 163 28.61 -5.08 -13.85
N SER A 164 28.79 -4.37 -12.72
CA SER A 164 28.01 -3.16 -12.41
C SER A 164 28.57 -1.95 -13.17
N VAL A 165 28.19 -1.81 -14.44
CA VAL A 165 28.48 -0.59 -15.21
C VAL A 165 27.15 0.04 -15.64
N ASP A 166 26.93 1.26 -15.16
CA ASP A 166 25.79 2.11 -15.48
C ASP A 166 25.80 2.46 -16.97
N GLY A 167 24.80 1.96 -17.70
CA GLY A 167 24.61 2.20 -19.12
C GLY A 167 23.65 3.35 -19.36
N GLU A 168 24.17 4.57 -19.47
CA GLU A 168 23.41 5.74 -19.95
C GLU A 168 24.31 6.50 -20.94
N ASP A 169 24.12 6.25 -22.24
CA ASP A 169 24.44 7.16 -23.37
C ASP A 169 24.37 6.47 -24.75
N TYR A 170 24.22 5.14 -24.82
CA TYR A 170 24.19 4.42 -26.11
C TYR A 170 22.84 4.47 -26.84
N LEU A 171 21.74 4.68 -26.11
CA LEU A 171 20.36 4.56 -26.62
C LEU A 171 19.95 5.71 -27.54
N GLN A 172 20.48 6.92 -27.33
CA GLN A 172 20.14 8.08 -28.13
C GLN A 172 20.76 8.00 -29.52
N SER A 173 21.97 7.44 -29.60
CA SER A 173 22.74 7.21 -30.83
C SER A 173 22.12 6.14 -31.75
N LEU A 174 21.46 5.13 -31.18
CA LEU A 174 20.77 4.07 -31.94
C LEU A 174 19.46 4.57 -32.57
N ASN A 175 18.78 5.49 -31.89
CA ASN A 175 17.48 6.01 -32.30
C ASN A 175 17.53 6.80 -33.62
N ASP A 176 18.65 7.50 -33.86
CA ASP A 176 18.86 8.29 -35.08
C ASP A 176 19.25 7.43 -36.30
N ALA A 177 19.78 6.22 -36.08
CA ALA A 177 20.33 5.38 -37.15
C ALA A 177 19.34 4.33 -37.68
N LEU A 178 18.51 3.75 -36.81
CA LEU A 178 17.70 2.55 -37.09
C LEU A 178 16.60 2.72 -38.16
N PRO A 179 15.87 3.85 -38.27
CA PRO A 179 14.84 4.01 -39.30
C PRO A 179 15.40 4.02 -40.73
N SER A 180 16.71 4.26 -40.89
CA SER A 180 17.38 4.37 -42.20
C SER A 180 17.93 3.04 -42.76
N LEU A 181 17.93 1.96 -41.96
CA LEU A 181 18.69 0.73 -42.23
C LEU A 181 17.84 -0.50 -42.66
N ILE A 182 16.49 -0.45 -42.64
CA ILE A 182 15.64 -1.65 -42.77
C ILE A 182 14.61 -1.52 -43.92
N PRO A 183 14.57 -2.44 -44.93
CA PRO A 183 13.64 -2.39 -46.09
C PRO A 183 12.23 -2.98 -45.84
N GLU A 184 11.23 -2.47 -46.58
CA GLU A 184 9.78 -2.41 -46.24
C GLU A 184 8.82 -3.63 -46.41
N GLU A 185 9.23 -4.86 -46.71
CA GLU A 185 8.23 -5.91 -47.11
C GLU A 185 8.05 -7.14 -46.18
N LYS A 186 8.76 -7.23 -45.05
CA LYS A 186 8.49 -8.21 -43.94
C LYS A 186 8.65 -7.57 -42.55
N THR A 187 8.34 -6.28 -42.49
CA THR A 187 8.85 -5.32 -41.50
C THR A 187 7.93 -5.02 -40.34
N THR A 188 6.62 -5.26 -40.46
CA THR A 188 5.63 -4.75 -39.49
C THR A 188 5.75 -5.38 -38.10
N GLU A 189 5.94 -6.69 -38.00
CA GLU A 189 6.12 -7.37 -36.71
C GLU A 189 7.45 -6.99 -36.05
N ILE A 190 8.53 -6.85 -36.84
CA ILE A 190 9.85 -6.43 -36.34
C ILE A 190 9.78 -5.00 -35.82
N TYR A 191 9.13 -4.09 -36.54
CA TYR A 191 8.92 -2.73 -36.05
C TYR A 191 8.02 -2.69 -34.82
N ALA A 192 6.96 -3.51 -34.76
CA ALA A 192 6.12 -3.59 -33.56
C ALA A 192 6.93 -4.05 -32.33
N ARG A 193 7.78 -5.07 -32.50
CA ARG A 193 8.72 -5.55 -31.48
C ARG A 193 9.72 -4.46 -31.07
N PHE A 194 10.34 -3.78 -32.03
CA PHE A 194 11.28 -2.69 -31.78
C PHE A 194 10.65 -1.55 -30.98
N TYR A 195 9.49 -1.04 -31.40
CA TYR A 195 8.82 0.04 -30.67
C TYR A 195 8.35 -0.40 -29.28
N LEU A 196 7.94 -1.67 -29.13
CA LEU A 196 7.61 -2.22 -27.82
C LEU A 196 8.84 -2.26 -26.88
N GLU A 197 9.97 -2.78 -27.36
CA GLU A 197 11.24 -2.79 -26.61
C GLU A 197 11.67 -1.36 -26.24
N TYR A 198 11.60 -0.44 -27.20
CA TYR A 198 11.97 0.95 -26.98
C TYR A 198 11.04 1.65 -25.97
N GLY A 199 9.75 1.34 -26.00
CA GLY A 199 8.80 1.78 -24.99
C GLY A 199 9.10 1.21 -23.60
N ILE A 200 9.49 -0.07 -23.52
CA ILE A 200 9.85 -0.75 -22.27
C ILE A 200 11.10 -0.13 -21.63
N ILE A 201 12.09 0.23 -22.45
CA ILE A 201 13.29 0.95 -21.99
C ILE A 201 12.91 2.31 -21.42
N ASN A 202 12.11 3.10 -22.14
CA ASN A 202 11.64 4.40 -21.64
C ASN A 202 10.83 4.26 -20.33
N HIS A 203 10.01 3.21 -20.23
CA HIS A 203 9.27 2.90 -19.01
C HIS A 203 10.21 2.57 -17.84
N TYR A 204 11.27 1.81 -18.08
CA TYR A 204 12.27 1.47 -17.05
C TYR A 204 12.95 2.72 -16.47
N TYR A 205 13.27 3.71 -17.31
CA TYR A 205 13.87 4.98 -16.88
C TYR A 205 12.85 6.03 -16.41
N GLY A 206 11.56 5.69 -16.30
CA GLY A 206 10.52 6.61 -15.81
C GLY A 206 10.05 7.67 -16.81
N HIS A 207 10.38 7.52 -18.10
CA HIS A 207 9.86 8.35 -19.18
C HIS A 207 8.50 7.81 -19.69
N ASP A 208 7.50 7.75 -18.81
CA ASP A 208 6.25 7.02 -19.07
C ASP A 208 5.38 7.62 -20.20
N SER A 209 5.48 8.93 -20.44
CA SER A 209 4.79 9.59 -21.56
C SER A 209 5.33 9.11 -22.90
N LEU A 210 6.66 9.11 -23.07
CA LEU A 210 7.32 8.60 -24.27
C LEU A 210 7.10 7.09 -24.42
N ALA A 211 7.19 6.34 -23.33
CA ALA A 211 6.89 4.91 -23.33
C ALA A 211 5.49 4.63 -23.89
N LYS A 212 4.49 5.41 -23.47
CA LYS A 212 3.11 5.31 -23.99
C LYS A 212 3.04 5.54 -25.49
N GLU A 213 3.70 6.57 -26.01
CA GLU A 213 3.72 6.87 -27.45
C GLU A 213 4.29 5.70 -28.25
N HIS A 214 5.35 5.06 -27.75
CA HIS A 214 5.95 3.90 -28.40
C HIS A 214 5.07 2.65 -28.31
N PHE A 215 4.37 2.41 -27.20
CA PHE A 215 3.40 1.33 -27.10
C PHE A 215 2.22 1.52 -28.06
N VAL A 216 1.75 2.75 -28.25
CA VAL A 216 0.69 3.07 -29.23
C VAL A 216 1.19 2.82 -30.66
N LYS A 217 2.41 3.25 -31.00
CA LYS A 217 3.01 2.95 -32.32
C LYS A 217 3.15 1.44 -32.57
N ALA A 218 3.60 0.68 -31.56
CA ALA A 218 3.69 -0.77 -31.66
C ALA A 218 2.30 -1.43 -31.82
N GLN A 219 1.28 -0.92 -31.13
CA GLN A 219 -0.10 -1.35 -31.27
C GLN A 219 -0.65 -1.10 -32.69
N GLU A 220 -0.40 0.08 -33.25
CA GLU A 220 -0.80 0.44 -34.62
C GLU A 220 -0.16 -0.49 -35.66
N LEU A 221 1.13 -0.80 -35.50
CA LEU A 221 1.88 -1.69 -36.39
C LEU A 221 1.45 -3.17 -36.28
N SER A 222 1.08 -3.63 -35.08
CA SER A 222 0.51 -4.98 -34.88
C SER A 222 -0.94 -5.09 -35.37
N GLY A 223 -1.61 -3.94 -35.55
CA GLY A 223 -3.05 -3.83 -35.80
C GLY A 223 -3.89 -4.33 -34.63
N PHE A 224 -3.32 -4.33 -33.42
CA PHE A 224 -3.96 -4.79 -32.20
C PHE A 224 -5.03 -3.80 -31.73
N LYS A 225 -6.25 -4.29 -31.50
CA LYS A 225 -7.35 -3.46 -31.02
C LYS A 225 -7.81 -3.96 -29.65
N TRP A 226 -7.82 -3.08 -28.66
CA TRP A 226 -8.32 -3.39 -27.33
C TRP A 226 -9.02 -2.18 -26.71
N THR A 227 -9.99 -2.46 -25.82
CA THR A 227 -10.75 -1.45 -25.08
C THR A 227 -10.98 -1.90 -23.65
N LEU A 228 -10.82 -0.99 -22.68
CA LEU A 228 -11.20 -1.19 -21.29
C LEU A 228 -12.67 -0.80 -21.10
N THR A 229 -13.51 -1.76 -20.74
CA THR A 229 -14.98 -1.60 -20.64
C THR A 229 -15.50 -2.08 -19.30
N GLY A 230 -16.64 -1.56 -18.84
CA GLY A 230 -17.34 -2.05 -17.65
C GLY A 230 -18.47 -3.01 -18.01
N MET A 231 -18.48 -4.22 -17.44
CA MET A 231 -19.56 -5.21 -17.62
C MET A 231 -20.15 -5.60 -16.26
N LEU A 232 -21.43 -5.95 -16.23
CA LEU A 232 -22.05 -6.48 -15.01
C LEU A 232 -21.52 -7.88 -14.71
N GLY A 233 -21.17 -8.13 -13.45
CA GLY A 233 -20.71 -9.44 -13.02
C GLY A 233 -20.64 -9.63 -11.51
N LYS A 234 -20.36 -10.87 -11.10
CA LYS A 234 -20.25 -11.30 -9.71
C LYS A 234 -18.80 -11.58 -9.35
N ARG A 235 -18.43 -11.21 -8.12
CA ARG A 235 -17.08 -11.47 -7.56
C ARG A 235 -17.11 -12.51 -6.43
N THR A 236 -18.27 -12.75 -5.83
CA THR A 236 -18.40 -13.69 -4.70
C THR A 236 -19.48 -14.72 -4.97
N LYS A 237 -19.29 -15.93 -4.42
CA LYS A 237 -20.19 -17.09 -4.59
C LYS A 237 -21.59 -16.84 -4.04
N PHE A 238 -21.72 -15.98 -3.03
CA PHE A 238 -22.98 -15.66 -2.35
C PHE A 238 -23.66 -14.39 -2.86
N GLN A 239 -23.08 -13.72 -3.86
CA GLN A 239 -23.61 -12.47 -4.41
C GLN A 239 -24.88 -12.72 -5.24
N THR A 240 -25.97 -12.05 -4.89
CA THR A 240 -27.27 -12.20 -5.57
C THR A 240 -27.50 -11.22 -6.72
N PHE A 241 -26.85 -10.05 -6.70
CA PHE A 241 -26.99 -8.98 -7.69
C PHE A 241 -25.66 -8.72 -8.41
N ASP A 242 -25.70 -8.26 -9.66
CA ASP A 242 -24.47 -7.98 -10.42
C ASP A 242 -23.95 -6.57 -10.14
N VAL A 243 -22.62 -6.42 -10.13
CA VAL A 243 -21.93 -5.13 -9.97
C VAL A 243 -21.06 -4.89 -11.18
N SER A 244 -20.90 -3.62 -11.59
CA SER A 244 -20.00 -3.26 -12.68
C SER A 244 -18.55 -3.67 -12.36
N GLN A 245 -17.94 -4.45 -13.26
CA GLN A 245 -16.57 -4.91 -13.22
C GLN A 245 -15.83 -4.43 -14.47
N LEU A 246 -14.55 -4.11 -14.31
CA LEU A 246 -13.70 -3.75 -15.44
C LEU A 246 -13.26 -5.02 -16.18
N LEU A 247 -13.33 -5.00 -17.51
CA LEU A 247 -12.89 -6.07 -18.40
C LEU A 247 -12.17 -5.46 -19.61
N ILE A 248 -11.17 -6.17 -20.14
CA ILE A 248 -10.56 -5.83 -21.42
C ILE A 248 -11.12 -6.73 -22.51
N ILE A 249 -11.66 -6.11 -23.53
CA ILE A 249 -12.05 -6.77 -24.79
C ILE A 249 -10.95 -6.43 -25.80
N ALA A 250 -10.38 -7.46 -26.42
CA ALA A 250 -9.19 -7.32 -27.27
C ALA A 250 -9.20 -8.33 -28.41
N ASN A 251 -8.83 -7.88 -29.62
CA ASN A 251 -8.71 -8.68 -30.85
C ASN A 251 -7.40 -8.36 -31.59
N SER A 252 -6.74 -9.40 -32.10
CA SER A 252 -5.55 -9.30 -32.96
C SER A 252 -5.91 -9.06 -34.44
N GLN A 253 -5.03 -8.41 -35.21
CA GLN A 253 -5.22 -8.25 -36.66
C GLN A 253 -5.09 -9.61 -37.37
N ASN A 254 -6.14 -10.01 -38.08
CA ASN A 254 -6.36 -11.31 -38.73
C ASN A 254 -6.74 -12.46 -37.78
N ASP A 255 -8.04 -12.54 -37.45
CA ASP A 255 -8.73 -13.82 -37.22
C ASP A 255 -8.77 -14.62 -38.56
N VAL A 256 -7.60 -14.96 -39.09
CA VAL A 256 -7.50 -16.08 -40.02
C VAL A 256 -7.67 -17.30 -39.14
N LYS A 257 -8.76 -18.03 -39.36
CA LYS A 257 -8.90 -19.44 -39.01
C LYS A 257 -7.51 -20.08 -39.08
N PHE A 258 -6.86 -20.32 -37.94
CA PHE A 258 -5.76 -21.26 -37.89
C PHE A 258 -6.32 -22.52 -38.55
N LYS A 259 -5.78 -22.86 -39.72
CA LYS A 259 -6.12 -24.11 -40.38
C LYS A 259 -5.90 -25.19 -39.33
N LYS A 260 -6.98 -25.86 -38.94
CA LYS A 260 -6.94 -27.20 -38.38
C LYS A 260 -6.27 -28.10 -39.42
N GLU A 261 -4.94 -28.11 -39.45
CA GLU A 261 -4.18 -29.21 -40.04
C GLU A 261 -3.73 -30.08 -38.86
N ASN A 262 -4.60 -31.05 -38.55
CA ASN A 262 -4.32 -32.26 -37.79
C ASN A 262 -3.55 -32.14 -36.46
N ASP A 263 -4.14 -31.45 -35.48
CA ASP A 263 -3.93 -31.85 -34.09
C ASP A 263 -5.28 -31.97 -33.39
N SER A 264 -5.47 -33.13 -32.79
CA SER A 264 -6.56 -33.48 -31.89
C SER A 264 -6.93 -32.34 -30.95
N GLU A 265 -8.23 -32.18 -30.70
CA GLU A 265 -8.85 -31.24 -29.75
C GLU A 265 -8.50 -31.52 -28.25
N ASP A 266 -7.33 -32.11 -28.02
CA ASP A 266 -6.71 -32.44 -26.72
C ASP A 266 -5.22 -32.05 -26.70
N SER A 267 -4.81 -30.96 -27.36
CA SER A 267 -3.48 -30.38 -27.11
C SER A 267 -3.49 -29.52 -25.84
N VAL A 268 -3.71 -30.18 -24.70
CA VAL A 268 -3.32 -29.65 -23.38
C VAL A 268 -1.86 -29.22 -23.51
N ILE A 269 -1.58 -27.93 -23.45
CA ILE A 269 -0.23 -27.37 -23.47
C ILE A 269 0.47 -27.91 -22.23
N LYS A 270 1.26 -28.98 -22.38
CA LYS A 270 1.80 -29.79 -21.27
C LYS A 270 2.82 -29.05 -20.37
N ASN A 271 3.20 -27.82 -20.72
CA ASN A 271 4.48 -27.25 -20.35
C ASN A 271 4.42 -25.77 -19.90
N VAL A 272 3.28 -25.32 -19.38
CA VAL A 272 3.12 -23.95 -18.85
C VAL A 272 3.27 -23.92 -17.32
N PRO A 273 3.74 -22.79 -16.75
CA PRO A 273 3.79 -22.54 -15.31
C PRO A 273 2.48 -22.92 -14.60
N ASN A 274 2.59 -23.50 -13.41
CA ASN A 274 1.42 -23.83 -12.60
C ASN A 274 0.73 -22.55 -12.12
N ALA A 275 -0.53 -22.36 -12.51
CA ALA A 275 -1.40 -21.33 -11.96
C ALA A 275 -2.09 -21.86 -10.70
N ILE A 276 -1.83 -21.23 -9.55
CA ILE A 276 -2.41 -21.64 -8.28
C ILE A 276 -3.86 -21.14 -8.18
N SER A 277 -4.76 -22.02 -7.74
CA SER A 277 -6.16 -21.71 -7.42
C SER A 277 -6.26 -20.84 -6.16
N LEU A 278 -7.27 -19.98 -6.09
CA LEU A 278 -7.57 -19.21 -4.89
C LEU A 278 -8.12 -20.10 -3.78
N ASP A 279 -8.97 -21.07 -4.13
CA ASP A 279 -9.63 -21.98 -3.19
C ASP A 279 -10.29 -21.29 -1.97
N ASP A 280 -10.74 -20.03 -2.14
CA ASP A 280 -11.43 -19.26 -1.10
C ASP A 280 -12.94 -19.61 -1.07
N ASP A 281 -13.50 -19.72 0.13
CA ASP A 281 -14.90 -20.10 0.34
C ASP A 281 -15.91 -19.03 -0.14
N THR A 282 -15.47 -17.79 -0.35
CA THR A 282 -16.32 -16.64 -0.62
C THR A 282 -16.10 -16.03 -2.00
N LEU A 283 -14.85 -15.86 -2.43
CA LEU A 283 -14.48 -15.24 -3.70
C LEU A 283 -14.56 -16.25 -4.85
N LEU A 284 -14.91 -15.75 -6.03
CA LEU A 284 -14.84 -16.52 -7.28
C LEU A 284 -13.41 -16.49 -7.84
N GLU A 285 -12.99 -17.58 -8.49
CA GLU A 285 -11.70 -17.67 -9.17
C GLU A 285 -11.57 -16.69 -10.34
N LYS A 286 -12.67 -16.55 -11.08
CA LYS A 286 -12.86 -15.62 -12.19
C LYS A 286 -14.16 -14.88 -11.98
N ILE A 287 -14.20 -13.62 -12.40
CA ILE A 287 -15.43 -12.82 -12.38
C ILE A 287 -16.43 -13.50 -13.30
N GLU A 288 -17.60 -13.85 -12.77
CA GLU A 288 -18.71 -14.35 -13.57
C GLU A 288 -19.45 -13.15 -14.16
N VAL A 289 -19.26 -12.94 -15.47
CA VAL A 289 -19.91 -11.86 -16.22
C VAL A 289 -21.32 -12.29 -16.59
N SER A 290 -22.32 -11.42 -16.38
CA SER A 290 -23.67 -11.69 -16.88
C SER A 290 -23.72 -11.57 -18.40
N GLU A 291 -24.41 -12.50 -19.06
CA GLU A 291 -24.58 -12.50 -20.51
C GLU A 291 -25.19 -11.15 -20.95
N THR A 292 -24.47 -10.45 -21.83
CA THR A 292 -25.00 -9.27 -22.51
C THR A 292 -25.51 -9.70 -23.88
N THR A 293 -26.76 -9.32 -24.15
CA THR A 293 -27.54 -9.54 -25.36
C THR A 293 -27.14 -8.64 -26.53
N ASP A 294 -25.98 -7.97 -26.45
CA ASP A 294 -25.52 -7.01 -27.44
C ASP A 294 -24.36 -7.57 -28.29
N ASP A 295 -24.74 -8.30 -29.34
CA ASP A 295 -23.89 -8.70 -30.49
C ASP A 295 -23.35 -7.49 -31.31
N SER A 296 -23.42 -6.27 -30.77
CA SER A 296 -23.12 -5.01 -31.47
C SER A 296 -21.70 -4.48 -31.28
N SER A 297 -20.84 -5.18 -30.54
CA SER A 297 -19.42 -4.81 -30.43
C SER A 297 -18.59 -5.59 -31.45
N GLU A 298 -17.83 -4.89 -32.31
CA GLU A 298 -16.93 -5.49 -33.31
C GLU A 298 -15.79 -6.34 -32.70
N LEU A 299 -15.68 -6.36 -31.36
CA LEU A 299 -14.59 -7.01 -30.62
C LEU A 299 -15.12 -8.24 -29.86
N ASN A 300 -14.46 -9.39 -30.02
CA ASN A 300 -14.92 -10.66 -29.45
C ASN A 300 -14.23 -10.89 -28.09
N PRO A 301 -14.99 -11.06 -26.99
CA PRO A 301 -14.41 -11.26 -25.66
C PRO A 301 -13.61 -12.57 -25.53
N LYS A 302 -13.79 -13.56 -26.41
CA LYS A 302 -13.18 -14.90 -26.30
C LYS A 302 -12.11 -15.21 -27.37
N SER A 303 -11.62 -14.22 -28.11
CA SER A 303 -10.59 -14.44 -29.14
C SER A 303 -9.24 -14.89 -28.53
N ASN A 304 -8.45 -15.67 -29.26
CA ASN A 304 -7.06 -15.93 -28.86
C ASN A 304 -6.16 -14.80 -29.37
N LEU A 305 -5.28 -14.29 -28.51
CA LEU A 305 -4.40 -13.15 -28.81
C LEU A 305 -3.03 -13.62 -29.31
N LYS A 306 -2.44 -12.90 -30.27
CA LYS A 306 -1.03 -13.10 -30.64
C LYS A 306 -0.12 -12.82 -29.43
N ILE A 307 1.04 -13.48 -29.37
CA ILE A 307 1.98 -13.32 -28.25
C ILE A 307 2.47 -11.87 -28.13
N ILE A 308 2.76 -11.20 -29.25
CA ILE A 308 3.13 -9.77 -29.25
C ILE A 308 2.04 -8.85 -28.67
N ASP A 309 0.77 -9.19 -28.90
CA ASP A 309 -0.37 -8.43 -28.39
C ASP A 309 -0.56 -8.66 -26.88
N GLN A 310 -0.26 -9.87 -26.40
CA GLN A 310 -0.18 -10.14 -24.96
C GLN A 310 0.94 -9.32 -24.31
N CYS A 311 2.12 -9.23 -24.94
CA CYS A 311 3.20 -8.37 -24.45
C CYS A 311 2.77 -6.90 -24.40
N LEU A 312 2.06 -6.40 -25.42
CA LEU A 312 1.51 -5.04 -25.44
C LEU A 312 0.53 -4.80 -24.28
N LEU A 313 -0.38 -5.73 -24.00
CA LEU A 313 -1.28 -5.62 -22.84
C LEU A 313 -0.53 -5.54 -21.51
N LEU A 314 0.53 -6.35 -21.33
CA LEU A 314 1.36 -6.29 -20.13
C LEU A 314 2.15 -4.97 -20.05
N ALA A 315 2.62 -4.43 -21.17
CA ALA A 315 3.29 -3.13 -21.23
C ALA A 315 2.35 -1.97 -20.89
N PHE A 316 1.12 -1.97 -21.42
CA PHE A 316 0.09 -1.01 -21.04
C PHE A 316 -0.29 -1.12 -19.56
N CYS A 317 -0.39 -2.34 -19.03
CA CYS A 317 -0.62 -2.59 -17.60
C CYS A 317 0.46 -1.94 -16.74
N LEU A 318 1.74 -2.13 -17.08
CA LEU A 318 2.86 -1.52 -16.38
C LEU A 318 2.87 0.02 -16.51
N ASN A 319 2.48 0.56 -17.65
CA ASN A 319 2.34 2.02 -17.82
C ASN A 319 1.26 2.62 -16.91
N VAL A 320 0.12 1.93 -16.75
CA VAL A 320 -0.93 2.33 -15.79
C VAL A 320 -0.36 2.41 -14.36
N LYS A 321 0.52 1.49 -13.98
CA LYS A 321 1.18 1.49 -12.67
C LYS A 321 2.02 2.74 -12.42
N ASN A 322 2.82 3.18 -13.40
CA ASN A 322 3.72 4.32 -13.22
C ASN A 322 3.01 5.68 -13.36
N THR A 323 1.95 5.74 -14.18
CA THR A 323 1.23 7.00 -14.46
C THR A 323 0.17 7.35 -13.43
N ASN A 324 -0.19 6.42 -12.54
CA ASN A 324 -1.20 6.62 -11.50
C ASN A 324 -0.61 6.49 -10.10
N PRO A 325 -1.20 7.15 -9.08
CA PRO A 325 -0.79 6.95 -7.68
C PRO A 325 -0.90 5.48 -7.25
N SER A 326 -0.04 5.05 -6.33
CA SER A 326 -0.10 3.73 -5.70
C SER A 326 -1.30 3.63 -4.76
N HIS A 327 -2.47 3.32 -5.31
CA HIS A 327 -3.75 3.21 -4.62
C HIS A 327 -4.51 1.96 -5.08
N GLY A 328 -5.46 1.47 -4.28
CA GLY A 328 -6.28 0.31 -4.61
C GLY A 328 -7.11 0.45 -5.91
N ILE A 329 -7.31 1.67 -6.41
CA ILE A 329 -8.00 1.90 -7.69
C ILE A 329 -7.08 1.51 -8.86
N THR A 330 -5.80 1.88 -8.79
CA THR A 330 -4.80 1.54 -9.81
C THR A 330 -4.63 0.03 -9.93
N THR A 331 -4.64 -0.68 -8.79
CA THR A 331 -4.58 -2.15 -8.82
C THR A 331 -5.81 -2.76 -9.48
N GLU A 332 -7.02 -2.27 -9.20
CA GLU A 332 -8.25 -2.73 -9.87
C GLU A 332 -8.27 -2.40 -11.38
N GLN A 333 -7.64 -1.32 -11.83
CA GLN A 333 -7.49 -1.00 -13.24
C GLN A 333 -6.50 -1.91 -13.97
N MET A 334 -5.46 -2.41 -13.28
CA MET A 334 -4.43 -3.28 -13.84
C MET A 334 -4.89 -4.74 -13.98
N VAL A 335 -5.72 -5.24 -13.05
CA VAL A 335 -6.17 -6.65 -13.04
C VAL A 335 -6.75 -7.12 -14.39
N PRO A 336 -7.62 -6.36 -15.09
CA PRO A 336 -8.18 -6.77 -16.38
C PRO A 336 -7.14 -7.08 -17.46
N PHE A 337 -6.02 -6.33 -17.52
CA PHE A 337 -4.92 -6.59 -18.46
C PHE A 337 -4.28 -7.94 -18.20
N VAL A 338 -3.98 -8.23 -16.94
CA VAL A 338 -3.34 -9.47 -16.53
C VAL A 338 -4.29 -10.65 -16.73
N SER A 339 -5.55 -10.51 -16.31
CA SER A 339 -6.58 -11.55 -16.48
C SER A 339 -6.77 -11.94 -17.94
N ARG A 340 -6.79 -10.96 -18.85
CA ARG A 340 -6.95 -11.21 -20.29
C ARG A 340 -5.79 -12.01 -20.88
N VAL A 341 -4.56 -11.76 -20.44
CA VAL A 341 -3.38 -12.54 -20.86
C VAL A 341 -3.40 -13.95 -20.29
N LEU A 342 -3.85 -14.11 -19.03
CA LEU A 342 -3.93 -15.42 -18.35
C LEU A 342 -4.99 -16.37 -18.94
N GLU A 343 -5.97 -15.86 -19.70
CA GLU A 343 -6.96 -16.70 -20.37
C GLU A 343 -6.35 -17.59 -21.48
N ASN A 344 -5.28 -17.12 -22.12
CA ASN A 344 -4.68 -17.76 -23.29
C ASN A 344 -3.15 -17.92 -23.10
N PRO A 345 -2.68 -19.00 -22.46
CA PRO A 345 -1.26 -19.22 -22.21
C PRO A 345 -0.52 -19.66 -23.49
N ASN A 346 -0.12 -18.70 -24.33
CA ASN A 346 0.50 -18.98 -25.64
C ASN A 346 2.04 -19.06 -25.61
N ASN A 347 2.70 -18.50 -24.60
CA ASN A 347 4.16 -18.52 -24.45
C ASN A 347 4.54 -18.58 -22.96
N TRP A 348 5.54 -19.41 -22.64
CA TRP A 348 5.98 -19.64 -21.26
C TRP A 348 6.37 -18.35 -20.50
N MET A 349 7.13 -17.45 -21.12
CA MET A 349 7.64 -16.24 -20.46
C MET A 349 6.55 -15.19 -20.27
N VAL A 350 5.72 -14.99 -21.29
CA VAL A 350 4.60 -14.04 -21.23
C VAL A 350 3.61 -14.46 -20.16
N TYR A 351 3.32 -15.76 -20.08
CA TYR A 351 2.45 -16.31 -19.05
C TYR A 351 3.07 -16.23 -17.64
N THR A 352 4.37 -16.53 -17.51
CA THR A 352 5.13 -16.34 -16.26
C THR A 352 5.06 -14.89 -15.77
N MET A 353 5.26 -13.92 -16.66
CA MET A 353 5.17 -12.50 -16.34
C MET A 353 3.74 -12.10 -15.93
N ALA A 354 2.72 -12.62 -16.60
CA ALA A 354 1.33 -12.38 -16.24
C ALA A 354 1.00 -12.95 -14.84
N LEU A 355 1.44 -14.17 -14.52
CA LEU A 355 1.26 -14.77 -13.20
C LEU A 355 2.01 -13.98 -12.10
N LEU A 356 3.21 -13.48 -12.40
CA LEU A 356 3.98 -12.64 -11.50
C LEU A 356 3.26 -11.31 -11.23
N LEU A 357 2.75 -10.65 -12.27
CA LEU A 357 1.98 -9.42 -12.10
C LEU A 357 0.69 -9.66 -11.31
N ARG A 358 0.00 -10.79 -11.54
CA ARG A 358 -1.16 -11.17 -10.72
C ARG A 358 -0.79 -11.30 -9.24
N SER A 359 0.29 -12.04 -8.93
CA SER A 359 0.79 -12.17 -7.57
C SER A 359 1.07 -10.79 -6.95
N ARG A 360 1.76 -9.89 -7.67
CA ARG A 360 2.05 -8.53 -7.21
C ARG A 360 0.80 -7.68 -6.94
N LEU A 361 -0.26 -7.84 -7.73
CA LEU A 361 -1.53 -7.13 -7.56
C LEU A 361 -2.36 -7.67 -6.39
N GLU A 362 -2.13 -8.91 -5.99
CA GLU A 362 -2.89 -9.61 -4.96
C GLU A 362 -2.24 -9.56 -3.57
N LYS A 363 -0.97 -9.15 -3.47
CA LYS A 363 -0.17 -9.20 -2.24
C LYS A 363 -0.72 -8.38 -1.06
N GLU A 364 -1.49 -7.33 -1.31
CA GLU A 364 -2.01 -6.43 -0.25
C GLU A 364 -3.40 -6.82 0.24
N LYS A 365 -4.10 -7.71 -0.48
CA LYS A 365 -5.48 -8.10 -0.18
C LYS A 365 -5.48 -9.34 0.72
N SER A 366 -6.11 -9.22 1.88
CA SER A 366 -6.15 -10.28 2.91
C SER A 366 -6.62 -11.65 2.41
N ARG A 367 -7.57 -11.69 1.48
CA ARG A 367 -8.12 -12.95 0.93
C ARG A 367 -7.30 -13.55 -0.23
N THR A 368 -6.43 -12.79 -0.87
CA THR A 368 -5.62 -13.26 -2.01
C THR A 368 -4.12 -13.31 -1.69
N VAL A 369 -3.70 -12.80 -0.52
CA VAL A 369 -2.29 -12.73 -0.14
C VAL A 369 -1.65 -14.12 -0.08
N GLU A 370 -2.36 -15.14 0.41
CA GLU A 370 -1.85 -16.52 0.44
C GLU A 370 -1.60 -17.06 -0.97
N ARG A 371 -2.60 -16.95 -1.87
CA ARG A 371 -2.43 -17.31 -3.28
C ARG A 371 -1.27 -16.55 -3.91
N SER A 372 -1.13 -15.26 -3.62
CA SER A 372 -0.07 -14.44 -4.22
C SER A 372 1.33 -14.97 -3.88
N VAL A 373 1.56 -15.35 -2.62
CA VAL A 373 2.86 -15.85 -2.14
C VAL A 373 3.14 -17.23 -2.69
N LEU A 374 2.14 -18.12 -2.64
CA LEU A 374 2.27 -19.47 -3.17
C LEU A 374 2.53 -19.41 -4.68
N GLN A 375 1.85 -18.51 -5.40
CA GLN A 375 2.07 -18.33 -6.83
C GLN A 375 3.50 -17.87 -7.09
N LEU A 376 4.01 -16.88 -6.34
CA LEU A 376 5.38 -16.42 -6.47
C LEU A 376 6.39 -17.54 -6.15
N GLN A 377 6.12 -18.35 -5.13
CA GLN A 377 6.93 -19.52 -4.80
C GLN A 377 6.96 -20.53 -5.96
N ALA A 378 5.80 -20.88 -6.54
CA ALA A 378 5.74 -21.76 -7.70
C ALA A 378 6.49 -21.19 -8.91
N LEU A 379 6.48 -19.86 -9.11
CA LEU A 379 7.24 -19.19 -10.17
C LEU A 379 8.76 -19.20 -9.92
N VAL A 380 9.21 -19.25 -8.68
CA VAL A 380 10.63 -19.42 -8.35
C VAL A 380 11.06 -20.88 -8.52
N ASP A 381 10.24 -21.81 -8.02
CA ASP A 381 10.53 -23.25 -8.00
C ASP A 381 10.51 -23.88 -9.41
N GLN A 382 9.90 -23.22 -10.40
CA GLN A 382 9.89 -23.68 -11.80
C GLN A 382 11.18 -23.43 -12.57
N PHE A 383 12.05 -22.50 -12.16
CA PHE A 383 13.31 -22.21 -12.86
C PHE A 383 14.22 -23.43 -13.09
N PRO A 384 14.45 -24.30 -12.10
CA PRO A 384 15.22 -25.53 -12.32
C PRO A 384 14.51 -26.56 -13.21
N LEU A 385 13.22 -26.38 -13.54
CA LEU A 385 12.44 -27.34 -14.32
C LEU A 385 12.57 -27.05 -15.82
N GLU A 386 12.79 -28.09 -16.63
CA GLU A 386 12.81 -28.00 -18.09
C GLU A 386 11.38 -27.99 -18.68
N LEU A 387 10.57 -27.01 -18.28
CA LEU A 387 9.19 -26.90 -18.77
C LEU A 387 9.14 -26.48 -20.25
N SER A 388 9.97 -25.53 -20.68
CA SER A 388 9.98 -25.02 -22.06
C SER A 388 11.35 -25.14 -22.72
N SER A 389 11.43 -24.90 -24.04
CA SER A 389 12.72 -24.81 -24.73
C SER A 389 13.39 -23.44 -24.48
N ALA A 390 14.72 -23.37 -24.48
CA ALA A 390 15.44 -22.09 -24.37
C ALA A 390 15.07 -21.13 -25.51
N LYS A 391 14.81 -21.67 -26.70
CA LYS A 391 14.31 -20.94 -27.87
C LYS A 391 13.02 -20.19 -27.55
N GLU A 392 11.97 -20.90 -27.13
CA GLU A 392 10.66 -20.30 -26.82
C GLU A 392 10.75 -19.17 -25.77
N ARG A 393 11.66 -19.31 -24.80
CA ARG A 393 11.80 -18.31 -23.73
C ARG A 393 12.59 -17.07 -24.14
N LEU A 394 13.46 -17.18 -25.15
CA LEU A 394 14.23 -16.04 -25.64
C LEU A 394 13.48 -15.27 -26.72
N ASP A 395 12.50 -15.89 -27.39
CA ASP A 395 11.76 -15.31 -28.52
C ASP A 395 11.12 -13.93 -28.23
N TYR A 396 10.76 -13.65 -26.98
CA TYR A 396 10.14 -12.38 -26.54
C TYR A 396 10.83 -11.75 -25.33
N PHE A 397 12.08 -12.12 -25.05
CA PHE A 397 12.80 -11.72 -23.83
C PHE A 397 12.85 -10.19 -23.65
N TYR A 398 13.10 -9.44 -24.72
CA TYR A 398 13.19 -7.98 -24.67
C TYR A 398 11.83 -7.26 -24.67
N GLN A 399 10.75 -7.95 -25.06
CA GLN A 399 9.38 -7.42 -25.09
C GLN A 399 8.65 -7.54 -23.74
N ILE A 400 9.28 -8.09 -22.72
CA ILE A 400 8.69 -8.26 -21.37
C ILE A 400 9.71 -7.88 -20.29
N LEU A 401 9.21 -7.36 -19.18
CA LEU A 401 10.02 -6.98 -18.02
C LEU A 401 10.01 -8.08 -16.95
N LEU A 402 10.40 -9.30 -17.32
CA LEU A 402 10.53 -10.38 -16.36
C LEU A 402 11.81 -10.17 -15.51
N PRO A 403 11.72 -10.13 -14.17
CA PRO A 403 12.89 -10.05 -13.31
C PRO A 403 13.73 -11.33 -13.35
N SER A 404 14.98 -11.22 -12.91
CA SER A 404 15.85 -12.38 -12.74
C SER A 404 15.36 -13.27 -11.58
N LYS A 405 15.79 -14.53 -11.60
CA LYS A 405 15.53 -15.53 -10.56
C LYS A 405 15.85 -15.00 -9.16
N TRP A 406 17.02 -14.39 -8.99
CA TRP A 406 17.49 -13.89 -7.69
C TRP A 406 16.62 -12.75 -7.17
N GLU A 407 16.17 -11.85 -8.07
CA GLU A 407 15.28 -10.75 -7.67
C GLU A 407 13.90 -11.29 -7.29
N MET A 408 13.39 -12.33 -7.95
CA MET A 408 12.15 -13.01 -7.53
C MET A 408 12.31 -13.78 -6.22
N GLU A 409 13.43 -14.45 -6.00
CA GLU A 409 13.74 -15.10 -4.73
C GLU A 409 13.78 -14.09 -3.57
N LYS A 410 14.42 -12.94 -3.80
CA LYS A 410 14.43 -11.82 -2.87
C LYS A 410 13.01 -11.26 -2.65
N GLU A 411 12.23 -11.05 -3.71
CA GLU A 411 10.83 -10.60 -3.61
C GLU A 411 9.99 -11.58 -2.78
N LEU A 412 10.17 -12.90 -3.00
CA LEU A 412 9.53 -13.96 -2.21
C LEU A 412 9.94 -13.91 -0.74
N ALA A 413 11.24 -13.76 -0.45
CA ALA A 413 11.74 -13.67 0.92
C ALA A 413 11.21 -12.43 1.66
N LEU A 414 11.14 -11.28 0.98
CA LEU A 414 10.52 -10.07 1.51
C LEU A 414 9.02 -10.26 1.77
N GLN A 415 8.31 -10.96 0.89
CA GLN A 415 6.90 -11.26 1.09
C GLN A 415 6.69 -12.23 2.26
N TYR A 416 7.52 -13.26 2.40
CA TYR A 416 7.53 -14.14 3.57
C TYR A 416 7.76 -13.35 4.87
N LEU A 417 8.69 -12.40 4.89
CA LEU A 417 8.89 -11.51 6.04
C LEU A 417 7.63 -10.71 6.37
N SER A 418 6.95 -10.15 5.36
CA SER A 418 5.72 -9.38 5.57
C SER A 418 4.58 -10.21 6.18
N LEU A 419 4.57 -11.52 5.94
CA LEU A 419 3.63 -12.49 6.51
C LEU A 419 4.10 -13.12 7.84
N GLY A 420 5.31 -12.79 8.30
CA GLY A 420 5.89 -13.38 9.50
C GLY A 420 6.50 -14.78 9.31
N VAL A 421 6.67 -15.24 8.06
CA VAL A 421 7.35 -16.50 7.71
C VAL A 421 8.88 -16.30 7.69
N VAL A 422 9.43 -15.91 8.83
CA VAL A 422 10.82 -15.42 8.93
C VAL A 422 11.87 -16.48 8.63
N ARG A 423 11.63 -17.75 8.97
CA ARG A 423 12.61 -18.83 8.80
C ARG A 423 12.86 -19.16 7.32
N SER A 424 11.81 -19.24 6.51
CA SER A 424 11.93 -19.49 5.07
C SER A 424 12.59 -18.29 4.37
N ALA A 425 12.21 -17.07 4.77
CA ALA A 425 12.88 -15.86 4.29
C ALA A 425 14.38 -15.87 4.61
N LEU A 426 14.76 -16.19 5.86
CA LEU A 426 16.15 -16.28 6.29
C LEU A 426 16.97 -17.26 5.44
N GLN A 427 16.43 -18.45 5.12
CA GLN A 427 17.12 -19.43 4.27
C GLN A 427 17.40 -18.89 2.87
N ILE A 428 16.45 -18.15 2.28
CA ILE A 428 16.64 -17.52 0.99
C ILE A 428 17.68 -16.40 1.09
N PHE A 429 17.60 -15.53 2.11
CA PHE A 429 18.58 -14.47 2.29
C PHE A 429 19.99 -14.98 2.57
N GLU A 430 20.14 -16.08 3.32
CA GLU A 430 21.42 -16.77 3.55
C GLU A 430 21.99 -17.30 2.23
N ARG A 431 21.16 -17.91 1.38
CA ARG A 431 21.56 -18.36 0.04
C ARG A 431 21.97 -17.21 -0.88
N LEU A 432 21.28 -16.08 -0.80
CA LEU A 432 21.57 -14.87 -1.59
C LEU A 432 22.65 -13.97 -0.94
N GLU A 433 23.21 -14.37 0.20
CA GLU A 433 24.18 -13.59 0.99
C GLU A 433 23.71 -12.15 1.31
N MET A 434 22.40 -11.95 1.52
CA MET A 434 21.81 -10.66 1.84
C MET A 434 21.96 -10.34 3.34
N TRP A 435 23.17 -9.99 3.76
CA TRP A 435 23.54 -9.84 5.18
C TRP A 435 22.65 -8.89 5.99
N GLU A 436 22.19 -7.78 5.38
CA GLU A 436 21.30 -6.83 6.06
C GLU A 436 19.97 -7.49 6.45
N ASP A 437 19.36 -8.22 5.51
CA ASP A 437 18.09 -8.92 5.72
C ASP A 437 18.25 -10.13 6.64
N ILE A 438 19.38 -10.85 6.55
CA ILE A 438 19.75 -11.91 7.50
C ILE A 438 19.78 -11.38 8.93
N ILE A 439 20.45 -10.24 9.16
CA ILE A 439 20.53 -9.60 10.48
C ILE A 439 19.12 -9.19 10.95
N ASN A 440 18.33 -8.57 10.08
CA ASN A 440 16.95 -8.19 10.41
C ASN A 440 16.09 -9.42 10.78
N CYS A 441 16.22 -10.53 10.05
CA CYS A 441 15.58 -11.80 10.37
C CYS A 441 15.99 -12.30 11.77
N TYR A 442 17.29 -12.29 12.10
CA TYR A 442 17.75 -12.69 13.43
C TYR A 442 17.25 -11.77 14.54
N ILE A 443 17.11 -10.46 14.29
CA ILE A 443 16.49 -9.52 15.23
C ILE A 443 15.02 -9.84 15.44
N ILE A 444 14.26 -10.10 14.37
CA ILE A 444 12.84 -10.48 14.45
C ILE A 444 12.66 -11.83 15.19
N LEU A 445 13.61 -12.76 15.01
CA LEU A 445 13.66 -14.03 15.73
C LEU A 445 14.19 -13.92 17.17
N GLU A 446 14.43 -12.71 17.68
CA GLU A 446 14.97 -12.42 19.01
C GLU A 446 16.34 -13.07 19.29
N LYS A 447 17.12 -13.35 18.24
CA LYS A 447 18.48 -13.91 18.31
C LYS A 447 19.54 -12.83 18.15
N GLU A 448 19.50 -11.84 19.03
CA GLU A 448 20.38 -10.66 19.01
C GLU A 448 21.88 -11.03 19.05
N PHE A 449 22.25 -12.09 19.77
CA PHE A 449 23.65 -12.54 19.86
C PHE A 449 24.22 -12.96 18.49
N LYS A 450 23.46 -13.77 17.73
CA LYS A 450 23.86 -14.21 16.39
C LYS A 450 23.90 -13.06 15.40
N ALA A 451 22.91 -12.16 15.48
CA ALA A 451 22.90 -10.95 14.69
C ALA A 451 24.18 -10.12 14.92
N LYS A 452 24.57 -9.93 16.19
CA LYS A 452 25.78 -9.19 16.57
C LYS A 452 27.06 -9.87 16.05
N GLU A 453 27.17 -11.19 16.20
CA GLU A 453 28.31 -11.97 15.70
C GLU A 453 28.50 -11.76 14.19
N ILE A 454 27.43 -11.94 13.40
CA ILE A 454 27.44 -11.72 11.96
C ILE A 454 27.81 -10.27 11.62
N ILE A 455 27.27 -9.28 12.33
CA ILE A 455 27.60 -7.87 12.11
C ILE A 455 29.11 -7.63 12.32
N LEU A 456 29.69 -8.15 13.41
CA LEU A 456 31.10 -7.97 13.72
C LEU A 456 32.00 -8.66 12.68
N GLU A 457 31.64 -9.86 12.24
CA GLU A 457 32.33 -10.55 11.14
C GLU A 457 32.30 -9.72 9.85
N ARG A 458 31.14 -9.15 9.49
CA ARG A 458 31.01 -8.31 8.29
C ARG A 458 31.75 -6.98 8.42
N LEU A 459 31.83 -6.40 9.62
CA LEU A 459 32.63 -5.19 9.89
C LEU A 459 34.13 -5.45 9.76
N ASN A 460 34.62 -6.66 10.04
CA ASN A 460 36.02 -7.01 9.77
C ASN A 460 36.35 -6.99 8.27
N VAL A 461 35.40 -7.36 7.41
CA VAL A 461 35.54 -7.32 5.94
C VAL A 461 35.31 -5.91 5.40
N THR A 462 34.34 -5.18 5.94
CA THR A 462 33.91 -3.86 5.48
C THR A 462 33.83 -2.84 6.63
N PRO A 463 34.98 -2.33 7.11
CA PRO A 463 35.05 -1.54 8.34
C PRO A 463 34.39 -0.16 8.22
N ASN A 464 34.18 0.36 7.02
CA ASN A 464 33.59 1.69 6.79
C ASN A 464 32.12 1.62 6.34
N SER A 465 31.35 0.60 6.74
CA SER A 465 29.93 0.49 6.37
C SER A 465 29.00 1.20 7.38
N PRO A 466 28.36 2.35 7.02
CA PRO A 466 27.43 3.04 7.91
C PRO A 466 26.22 2.17 8.29
N LYS A 467 25.78 1.32 7.36
CA LYS A 467 24.61 0.47 7.54
C LYS A 467 24.83 -0.57 8.64
N LEU A 468 26.00 -1.22 8.64
CA LEU A 468 26.34 -2.24 9.64
C LEU A 468 26.49 -1.64 11.05
N TYR A 469 27.10 -0.47 11.18
CA TYR A 469 27.15 0.23 12.47
C TYR A 469 25.77 0.67 12.97
N CYS A 470 24.87 1.06 12.07
CA CYS A 470 23.50 1.37 12.45
C CYS A 470 22.74 0.13 12.95
N LEU A 471 22.90 -1.02 12.27
CA LEU A 471 22.33 -2.29 12.72
C LEU A 471 22.95 -2.74 14.06
N LEU A 472 24.26 -2.55 14.25
CA LEU A 472 24.92 -2.79 15.52
C LEU A 472 24.33 -1.91 16.63
N GLY A 473 24.07 -0.63 16.35
CA GLY A 473 23.39 0.27 17.26
C GLY A 473 21.97 -0.19 17.59
N ASP A 474 21.22 -0.69 16.61
CA ASP A 474 19.87 -1.22 16.81
C ASP A 474 19.86 -2.46 17.74
N VAL A 475 20.86 -3.34 17.61
CA VAL A 475 21.04 -4.53 18.46
C VAL A 475 21.56 -4.18 19.86
N GLU A 476 22.63 -3.38 19.96
CA GLU A 476 23.26 -3.02 21.24
C GLU A 476 22.47 -1.95 22.01
N LYS A 477 21.58 -1.22 21.32
CA LYS A 477 20.88 -0.02 21.82
C LYS A 477 21.86 1.04 22.34
N ASN A 478 23.01 1.18 21.67
CA ASN A 478 24.08 2.10 22.05
C ASN A 478 24.10 3.34 21.11
N PRO A 479 23.94 4.57 21.66
CA PRO A 479 23.96 5.80 20.87
C PRO A 479 25.26 6.03 20.08
N GLU A 480 26.40 5.63 20.63
CA GLU A 480 27.72 5.83 20.00
C GLU A 480 27.81 5.14 18.64
N ARG A 481 27.14 3.98 18.48
CA ARG A 481 27.15 3.22 17.22
C ARG A 481 26.37 3.94 16.11
N TRP A 482 25.24 4.56 16.42
CA TRP A 482 24.50 5.36 15.45
C TRP A 482 25.22 6.66 15.11
N GLU A 483 25.85 7.32 16.08
CA GLU A 483 26.69 8.50 15.82
C GLU A 483 27.91 8.15 14.95
N HIS A 484 28.55 7.01 15.21
CA HIS A 484 29.64 6.52 14.38
C HIS A 484 29.17 6.20 12.96
N ALA A 485 28.00 5.57 12.78
CA ALA A 485 27.40 5.31 11.48
C ALA A 485 27.17 6.62 10.71
N TRP A 486 26.64 7.64 11.38
CA TRP A 486 26.42 8.96 10.81
C TRP A 486 27.72 9.63 10.35
N ASN A 487 28.75 9.60 11.20
CA ASN A 487 30.04 10.22 10.91
C ASN A 487 30.77 9.53 9.74
N ILE A 488 30.79 8.18 9.69
CA ILE A 488 31.38 7.44 8.55
C ILE A 488 30.68 7.81 7.25
N SER A 489 29.35 7.99 7.27
CA SER A 489 28.58 8.34 6.06
C SER A 489 28.79 9.78 5.58
N GLY A 490 29.63 10.57 6.25
CA GLY A 490 29.79 11.99 5.96
C GLY A 490 28.49 12.79 6.16
N ASN A 491 27.63 12.36 7.10
CA ASN A 491 26.33 12.98 7.39
C ASN A 491 25.23 12.75 6.33
N HIS A 492 25.30 11.66 5.56
CA HIS A 492 24.29 11.33 4.53
C HIS A 492 23.39 10.15 4.92
N TYR A 493 23.71 9.40 5.97
CA TYR A 493 22.93 8.22 6.35
C TYR A 493 21.81 8.54 7.35
N GLY A 494 20.70 9.08 6.83
CA GLY A 494 19.57 9.56 7.63
C GLY A 494 18.93 8.52 8.56
N ARG A 495 18.99 7.21 8.24
CA ARG A 495 18.46 6.14 9.10
C ARG A 495 19.12 6.13 10.48
N ALA A 496 20.44 6.31 10.56
CA ALA A 496 21.16 6.31 11.84
C ALA A 496 20.64 7.40 12.79
N MET A 497 20.41 8.60 12.26
CA MET A 497 19.84 9.71 13.04
C MET A 497 18.37 9.49 13.42
N ARG A 498 17.59 8.77 12.61
CA ARG A 498 16.22 8.34 13.01
C ARG A 498 16.27 7.33 14.16
N SER A 499 17.14 6.31 14.10
CA SER A 499 17.30 5.33 15.18
C SER A 499 17.78 6.00 16.47
N LEU A 500 18.80 6.87 16.39
CA LEU A 500 19.30 7.65 17.52
C LEU A 500 18.22 8.59 18.10
N GLY A 501 17.47 9.27 17.24
CA GLY A 501 16.35 10.12 17.65
C GLY A 501 15.23 9.34 18.35
N ALA A 502 14.91 8.14 17.86
CA ALA A 502 13.96 7.23 18.50
C ALA A 502 14.47 6.73 19.86
N TYR A 503 15.77 6.46 19.98
CA TYR A 503 16.40 6.12 21.25
C TYR A 503 16.25 7.25 22.28
N TRP A 504 16.64 8.48 21.93
CA TRP A 504 16.50 9.63 22.83
C TRP A 504 15.05 9.94 23.21
N PHE A 505 14.11 9.74 22.27
CA PHE A 505 12.69 9.85 22.57
C PHE A 505 12.24 8.87 23.66
N LYS A 506 12.67 7.59 23.56
CA LYS A 506 12.37 6.58 24.58
C LYS A 506 12.99 6.91 25.94
N GLN A 507 14.17 7.52 25.94
CA GLN A 507 14.82 8.02 27.16
C GLN A 507 14.23 9.33 27.70
N LYS A 508 13.19 9.87 27.06
CA LYS A 508 12.55 11.16 27.40
C LYS A 508 13.47 12.38 27.26
N GLU A 509 14.59 12.22 26.56
CA GLU A 509 15.51 13.29 26.19
C GLU A 509 15.04 13.96 24.89
N TYR A 510 13.89 14.64 24.98
CA TYR A 510 13.17 15.11 23.80
C TYR A 510 13.93 16.15 22.97
N ARG A 511 14.73 17.04 23.60
CA ARG A 511 15.56 18.03 22.86
C ARG A 511 16.57 17.35 21.93
N LYS A 512 17.30 16.34 22.43
CA LYS A 512 18.23 15.54 21.61
C LYS A 512 17.50 14.79 20.50
N SER A 513 16.31 14.27 20.80
CA SER A 513 15.46 13.61 19.80
C SER A 513 15.10 14.55 18.65
N ILE A 514 14.67 15.79 18.94
CA ILE A 514 14.34 16.81 17.95
C ILE A 514 15.53 17.10 17.04
N GLU A 515 16.74 17.27 17.62
CA GLU A 515 17.97 17.51 16.84
C GLU A 515 18.31 16.35 15.91
N CYS A 516 18.22 15.11 16.41
CA CYS A 516 18.47 13.92 15.60
C CYS A 516 17.47 13.78 14.45
N TYR A 517 16.18 13.97 14.72
CA TYR A 517 15.17 13.95 13.66
C TYR A 517 15.33 15.11 12.68
N ALA A 518 15.75 16.30 13.13
CA ALA A 518 16.08 17.41 12.23
C ALA A 518 17.24 17.04 11.28
N LYS A 519 18.32 16.44 11.79
CA LYS A 519 19.43 15.93 10.96
C LYS A 519 18.96 14.86 9.97
N ALA A 520 18.14 13.92 10.41
CA ALA A 520 17.59 12.89 9.53
C ALA A 520 16.71 13.47 8.41
N LEU A 521 15.88 14.46 8.74
CA LEU A 521 14.97 15.11 7.80
C LEU A 521 15.70 16.04 6.80
N ASN A 522 16.87 16.57 7.16
CA ASN A 522 17.73 17.28 6.20
C ASN A 522 18.25 16.34 5.09
N VAL A 523 18.44 15.05 5.40
CA VAL A 523 18.83 14.04 4.41
C VAL A 523 17.63 13.57 3.59
N ASN A 524 16.53 13.21 4.26
CA ASN A 524 15.30 12.77 3.59
C ASN A 524 14.07 13.51 4.16
N PRO A 525 13.65 14.61 3.51
CA PRO A 525 12.49 15.39 3.93
C PRO A 525 11.14 14.70 3.74
N ILE A 526 11.07 13.64 2.93
CA ILE A 526 9.82 12.94 2.54
C ILE A 526 9.46 11.86 3.57
N PHE A 527 10.31 11.61 4.57
CA PHE A 527 10.05 10.61 5.60
C PHE A 527 9.03 11.10 6.65
N GLU A 528 7.74 10.92 6.34
CA GLU A 528 6.57 11.35 7.12
C GLU A 528 6.66 11.04 8.61
N LYS A 529 6.97 9.77 8.96
CA LYS A 529 7.05 9.32 10.37
C LYS A 529 8.10 10.08 11.19
N ALA A 530 9.18 10.57 10.59
CA ALA A 530 10.18 11.37 11.30
C ALA A 530 9.64 12.78 11.64
N TRP A 531 8.86 13.39 10.74
CA TRP A 531 8.15 14.64 11.06
C TRP A 531 7.17 14.44 12.21
N PHE A 532 6.40 13.35 12.18
CA PHE A 532 5.42 13.06 13.23
C PHE A 532 6.09 12.91 14.62
N VAL A 533 7.15 12.10 14.71
CA VAL A 533 7.85 11.90 16.00
C VAL A 533 8.58 13.17 16.45
N LYS A 534 9.16 13.95 15.53
CA LYS A 534 9.72 15.27 15.85
C LYS A 534 8.66 16.21 16.43
N GLY A 535 7.45 16.21 15.87
CA GLY A 535 6.31 16.99 16.37
C GLY A 535 5.91 16.57 17.79
N CYS A 536 5.78 15.26 18.04
CA CYS A 536 5.50 14.73 19.37
C CYS A 536 6.60 15.09 20.39
N ALA A 537 7.87 15.01 20.00
CA ALA A 537 8.99 15.40 20.87
C ALA A 537 8.94 16.89 21.21
N ALA A 538 8.65 17.75 20.22
CA ALA A 538 8.50 19.18 20.41
C ALA A 538 7.33 19.54 21.34
N MET A 539 6.20 18.83 21.26
CA MET A 539 5.09 19.00 22.21
C MET A 539 5.50 18.72 23.66
N HIS A 540 6.34 17.71 23.90
CA HIS A 540 6.82 17.39 25.26
C HIS A 540 7.75 18.45 25.86
N VAL A 541 8.45 19.23 25.02
CA VAL A 541 9.31 20.36 25.43
C VAL A 541 8.56 21.69 25.35
N GLU A 542 7.29 21.68 24.95
CA GLU A 542 6.46 22.87 24.74
C GLU A 542 6.99 23.83 23.66
N GLU A 543 7.77 23.31 22.70
CA GLU A 543 8.21 24.04 21.51
C GLU A 543 7.09 24.01 20.45
N TRP A 544 6.01 24.74 20.71
CA TRP A 544 4.77 24.67 19.94
C TRP A 544 4.94 25.02 18.45
N ASP A 545 5.82 25.98 18.11
CA ASP A 545 6.07 26.37 16.72
C ASP A 545 6.75 25.26 15.92
N VAL A 546 7.71 24.54 16.55
CA VAL A 546 8.39 23.40 15.94
C VAL A 546 7.42 22.24 15.77
N ALA A 547 6.56 21.99 16.77
CA ALA A 547 5.53 20.96 16.71
C ALA A 547 4.53 21.26 15.58
N GLN A 548 4.05 22.50 15.49
CA GLN A 548 3.13 22.94 14.45
C GLN A 548 3.72 22.70 13.05
N GLN A 549 4.96 23.16 12.80
CA GLN A 549 5.63 22.96 11.51
C GLN A 549 5.79 21.47 11.18
N ALA A 550 6.17 20.67 12.17
CA ALA A 550 6.36 19.23 11.99
C ALA A 550 5.05 18.52 11.62
N PHE A 551 3.96 18.78 12.34
CA PHE A 551 2.66 18.18 11.99
C PHE A 551 2.09 18.68 10.68
N PHE A 552 2.30 19.96 10.31
CA PHE A 552 1.95 20.44 8.98
C PHE A 552 2.70 19.69 7.88
N ARG A 553 3.99 19.40 8.09
CA ARG A 553 4.77 18.59 7.14
C ARG A 553 4.26 17.16 7.06
N THR A 554 3.93 16.54 8.20
CA THR A 554 3.28 15.23 8.22
C THR A 554 2.00 15.23 7.38
N ILE A 555 1.09 16.19 7.61
CA ILE A 555 -0.18 16.30 6.90
C ILE A 555 0.02 16.59 5.40
N SER A 556 1.05 17.35 5.03
CA SER A 556 1.35 17.62 3.62
C SER A 556 1.84 16.38 2.86
N LEU A 557 2.46 15.43 3.58
CA LEU A 557 2.94 14.17 3.02
C LEU A 557 1.85 13.08 3.08
N ASP A 558 1.08 13.04 4.17
CA ASP A 558 -0.04 12.14 4.40
C ASP A 558 -1.25 12.92 4.95
N PRO A 559 -2.15 13.39 4.06
CA PRO A 559 -3.37 14.11 4.46
C PRO A 559 -4.37 13.26 5.26
N GLU A 560 -4.24 11.93 5.23
CA GLU A 560 -5.14 10.98 5.88
C GLU A 560 -4.73 10.66 7.32
N ASN A 561 -3.55 11.14 7.76
CA ASN A 561 -3.07 10.94 9.12
C ASN A 561 -3.91 11.71 10.16
N SER A 562 -4.97 11.05 10.66
CA SER A 562 -5.88 11.60 11.67
C SER A 562 -5.21 11.96 13.00
N GLU A 563 -4.14 11.25 13.37
CA GLU A 563 -3.40 11.51 14.61
C GLU A 563 -2.60 12.82 14.50
N ALA A 564 -2.00 13.08 13.33
CA ALA A 564 -1.30 14.32 13.05
C ALA A 564 -2.26 15.52 13.09
N TRP A 565 -3.46 15.41 12.52
CA TRP A 565 -4.51 16.43 12.63
C TRP A 565 -4.93 16.70 14.07
N ASN A 566 -5.14 15.65 14.87
CA ASN A 566 -5.50 15.78 16.29
C ASN A 566 -4.38 16.45 17.12
N ASN A 567 -3.12 16.09 16.86
CA ASN A 567 -1.99 16.70 17.56
C ASN A 567 -1.77 18.15 17.12
N LEU A 568 -1.93 18.47 15.83
CA LEU A 568 -1.90 19.85 15.33
C LEU A 568 -2.99 20.70 16.00
N ALA A 569 -4.21 20.18 16.11
CA ALA A 569 -5.30 20.86 16.82
C ALA A 569 -4.95 21.12 18.30
N SER A 570 -4.34 20.15 18.97
CA SER A 570 -3.87 20.30 20.35
C SER A 570 -2.78 21.36 20.48
N VAL A 571 -1.87 21.46 19.50
CA VAL A 571 -0.85 22.53 19.43
C VAL A 571 -1.52 23.90 19.27
N PHE A 572 -2.52 24.03 18.39
CA PHE A 572 -3.27 25.28 18.24
C PHE A 572 -4.00 25.71 19.50
N LEU A 573 -4.60 24.76 20.25
CA LEU A 573 -5.21 25.06 21.55
C LEU A 573 -4.19 25.64 22.54
N LYS A 574 -2.98 25.07 22.60
CA LYS A 574 -1.89 25.57 23.46
C LYS A 574 -1.38 26.95 23.06
N GLN A 575 -1.43 27.28 21.77
CA GLN A 575 -1.16 28.62 21.24
C GLN A 575 -2.35 29.59 21.40
N GLY A 576 -3.49 29.16 21.92
CA GLY A 576 -4.70 29.98 22.06
C GLY A 576 -5.51 30.17 20.76
N ARG A 577 -5.12 29.51 19.67
CA ARG A 577 -5.74 29.60 18.34
C ARG A 577 -6.91 28.63 18.21
N LYS A 578 -7.98 28.86 18.98
CA LYS A 578 -9.10 27.92 19.09
C LYS A 578 -9.81 27.65 17.75
N SER A 579 -10.00 28.68 16.91
CA SER A 579 -10.61 28.54 15.58
C SER A 579 -9.84 27.58 14.66
N ASP A 580 -8.50 27.66 14.68
CA ASP A 580 -7.66 26.79 13.88
C ASP A 580 -7.66 25.36 14.42
N ALA A 581 -7.71 25.20 15.74
CA ALA A 581 -7.88 23.89 16.39
C ALA A 581 -9.19 23.22 15.98
N PHE A 582 -10.30 23.97 15.98
CA PHE A 582 -11.60 23.48 15.53
C PHE A 582 -11.56 22.96 14.09
N ASN A 583 -10.98 23.74 13.17
CA ASN A 583 -10.83 23.34 11.78
C ASN A 583 -9.94 22.09 11.63
N ALA A 584 -8.85 22.00 12.39
CA ALA A 584 -7.95 20.84 12.37
C ALA A 584 -8.63 19.57 12.90
N PHE A 585 -9.40 19.66 14.00
CA PHE A 585 -10.22 18.55 14.47
C PHE A 585 -11.27 18.12 13.44
N GLN A 586 -11.91 19.07 12.75
CA GLN A 586 -12.88 18.76 11.70
C GLN A 586 -12.26 17.95 10.56
N GLN A 587 -11.03 18.27 10.13
CA GLN A 587 -10.31 17.46 9.13
C GLN A 587 -9.93 16.08 9.68
N GLY A 588 -9.44 16.00 10.93
CA GLY A 588 -9.14 14.72 11.57
C GLY A 588 -10.36 13.79 11.67
N LEU A 589 -11.56 14.35 11.92
CA LEU A 589 -12.82 13.60 11.98
C LEU A 589 -13.30 13.10 10.60
N LYS A 590 -12.93 13.74 9.49
CA LYS A 590 -13.22 13.21 8.15
C LYS A 590 -12.51 11.89 7.90
N GLN A 591 -11.29 11.75 8.42
CA GLN A 591 -10.48 10.55 8.25
C GLN A 591 -10.85 9.45 9.26
N LYS A 592 -11.03 9.82 10.54
CA LYS A 592 -11.33 8.87 11.61
C LYS A 592 -12.58 9.25 12.40
N TYR A 593 -13.74 9.01 11.77
CA TYR A 593 -15.06 9.36 12.31
C TYR A 593 -15.46 8.58 13.57
N ASP A 594 -14.83 7.44 13.85
CA ASP A 594 -15.19 6.58 15.01
C ASP A 594 -14.33 6.84 16.25
N SER A 595 -13.40 7.79 16.21
CA SER A 595 -12.56 8.12 17.35
C SER A 595 -13.28 9.03 18.34
N TRP A 596 -13.81 8.45 19.43
CA TRP A 596 -14.47 9.23 20.48
C TRP A 596 -13.56 10.30 21.09
N ARG A 597 -12.23 10.09 21.19
CA ARG A 597 -11.28 11.07 21.74
C ARG A 597 -11.22 12.34 20.91
N ILE A 598 -11.22 12.20 19.58
CA ILE A 598 -11.23 13.35 18.66
C ILE A 598 -12.57 14.08 18.78
N TRP A 599 -13.69 13.33 18.86
CA TRP A 599 -15.01 13.92 19.10
C TRP A 599 -15.11 14.70 20.41
N THR A 600 -14.55 14.17 21.50
CA THR A 600 -14.53 14.84 22.80
C THR A 600 -13.71 16.13 22.74
N ASN A 601 -12.50 16.11 22.16
CA ASN A 601 -11.69 17.32 22.01
C ASN A 601 -12.35 18.35 21.08
N TYR A 602 -12.98 17.88 20.00
CA TYR A 602 -13.78 18.71 19.09
C TYR A 602 -14.97 19.35 19.81
N MET A 603 -15.69 18.59 20.63
CA MET A 603 -16.82 19.06 21.44
C MET A 603 -16.40 20.20 22.37
N TYR A 604 -15.33 20.02 23.14
CA TYR A 604 -14.83 21.07 24.05
C TYR A 604 -14.38 22.32 23.27
N THR A 605 -13.68 22.13 22.16
CA THR A 605 -13.22 23.26 21.33
C THR A 605 -14.41 24.00 20.70
N ALA A 606 -15.44 23.28 20.27
CA ALA A 606 -16.65 23.87 19.71
C ALA A 606 -17.44 24.68 20.74
N VAL A 607 -17.54 24.19 21.99
CA VAL A 607 -18.14 24.95 23.11
C VAL A 607 -17.41 26.26 23.34
N ASP A 608 -16.08 26.19 23.41
CA ASP A 608 -15.22 27.35 23.66
C ASP A 608 -15.32 28.46 22.60
N ILE A 609 -15.62 28.09 21.35
CA ILE A 609 -15.81 29.03 20.24
C ILE A 609 -17.26 29.53 20.17
N GLY A 610 -18.20 28.80 20.77
CA GLY A 610 -19.64 29.07 20.66
C GLY A 610 -20.30 28.43 19.44
N GLU A 611 -19.69 27.40 18.84
CA GLU A 611 -20.27 26.62 17.74
C GLU A 611 -21.22 25.53 18.29
N PHE A 612 -22.32 25.96 18.91
CA PHE A 612 -23.25 25.09 19.64
C PHE A 612 -23.89 23.99 18.79
N ALA A 613 -24.10 24.25 17.49
CA ALA A 613 -24.66 23.26 16.56
C ALA A 613 -23.75 22.04 16.42
N GLU A 614 -22.44 22.28 16.33
CA GLU A 614 -21.42 21.24 16.24
C GLU A 614 -21.16 20.58 17.60
N THR A 615 -21.25 21.32 18.71
CA THR A 615 -21.22 20.74 20.05
C THR A 615 -22.34 19.71 20.25
N ILE A 616 -23.59 20.03 19.87
CA ILE A 616 -24.72 19.08 19.98
C ILE A 616 -24.44 17.81 19.17
N ARG A 617 -23.95 17.97 17.93
CA ARG A 617 -23.58 16.85 17.06
C ARG A 617 -22.46 16.00 17.67
N ALA A 618 -21.43 16.65 18.21
CA ALA A 618 -20.30 15.99 18.83
C ALA A 618 -20.72 15.21 20.07
N MET A 619 -21.53 15.81 20.96
CA MET A 619 -22.06 15.13 22.14
C MET A 619 -22.90 13.92 21.76
N GLN A 620 -23.79 14.04 20.77
CA GLN A 620 -24.58 12.92 20.27
C GLN A 620 -23.67 11.76 19.83
N ARG A 621 -22.63 12.07 19.06
CA ARG A 621 -21.69 11.05 18.58
C ARG A 621 -20.84 10.43 19.70
N VAL A 622 -20.39 11.22 20.68
CA VAL A 622 -19.67 10.72 21.85
C VAL A 622 -20.53 9.73 22.64
N VAL A 623 -21.80 10.06 22.88
CA VAL A 623 -22.74 9.17 23.57
C VAL A 623 -22.93 7.89 22.76
N ASP A 624 -23.21 8.00 21.46
CA ASP A 624 -23.41 6.82 20.60
C ASP A 624 -22.19 5.87 20.60
N LEU A 625 -20.96 6.41 20.61
CA LEU A 625 -19.73 5.61 20.59
C LEU A 625 -19.35 5.01 21.95
N ARG A 626 -19.67 5.68 23.07
CA ARG A 626 -19.18 5.29 24.41
C ARG A 626 -20.25 4.67 25.30
N TRP A 627 -21.53 4.77 24.94
CA TRP A 627 -22.65 4.34 25.79
C TRP A 627 -22.52 2.89 26.29
N GLU A 628 -22.15 1.96 25.40
CA GLU A 628 -22.06 0.53 25.76
C GLU A 628 -21.01 0.23 26.84
N LYS A 629 -19.89 0.96 26.82
CA LYS A 629 -18.74 0.69 27.71
C LYS A 629 -18.83 1.49 29.01
N GLU A 630 -19.21 2.76 28.91
CA GLU A 630 -19.05 3.73 29.99
C GLU A 630 -20.37 4.19 30.60
N LYS A 631 -21.50 3.95 29.91
CA LYS A 631 -22.84 4.31 30.36
C LYS A 631 -22.91 5.78 30.80
N GLU A 632 -23.16 6.05 32.07
CA GLU A 632 -23.42 7.39 32.60
C GLU A 632 -22.21 8.34 32.45
N SER A 633 -20.97 7.84 32.53
CA SER A 633 -19.78 8.69 32.49
C SER A 633 -19.45 9.27 31.11
N CYS A 634 -20.16 8.87 30.05
CA CYS A 634 -19.92 9.39 28.71
C CYS A 634 -20.55 10.77 28.46
N ILE A 635 -21.51 11.18 29.29
CA ILE A 635 -22.21 12.46 29.16
C ILE A 635 -21.51 13.49 30.03
N ASP A 636 -20.96 14.52 29.39
CA ASP A 636 -20.42 15.68 30.08
C ASP A 636 -21.57 16.61 30.48
N LEU A 637 -21.87 16.66 31.78
CA LEU A 637 -22.99 17.42 32.34
C LEU A 637 -22.77 18.93 32.21
N ASP A 638 -21.53 19.39 32.33
CA ASP A 638 -21.19 20.81 32.27
C ASP A 638 -21.43 21.33 30.85
N VAL A 639 -21.00 20.57 29.83
CA VAL A 639 -21.27 20.89 28.43
C VAL A 639 -22.77 20.85 28.13
N LEU A 640 -23.50 19.87 28.67
CA LEU A 640 -24.95 19.76 28.45
C LEU A 640 -25.70 20.95 29.07
N GLU A 641 -25.30 21.38 30.27
CA GLU A 641 -25.85 22.56 30.93
C GLU A 641 -25.57 23.84 30.12
N ILE A 642 -24.34 24.01 29.61
CA ILE A 642 -24.00 25.13 28.73
C ILE A 642 -24.89 25.15 27.48
N LEU A 643 -25.15 23.99 26.87
CA LEU A 643 -26.02 23.88 25.69
C LEU A 643 -27.48 24.27 26.00
N VAL A 644 -28.04 23.78 27.11
CA VAL A 644 -29.41 24.10 27.52
C VAL A 644 -29.54 25.58 27.85
N ASN A 645 -28.57 26.14 28.57
CA ASN A 645 -28.52 27.57 28.88
C ASN A 645 -28.37 28.42 27.61
N ALA A 646 -27.52 28.01 26.66
CA ALA A 646 -27.35 28.71 25.40
C ALA A 646 -28.65 28.78 24.58
N VAL A 647 -29.37 27.66 24.46
CA VAL A 647 -30.65 27.62 23.72
C VAL A 647 -31.74 28.40 24.44
N THR A 648 -31.89 28.22 25.75
CA THR A 648 -32.98 28.85 26.54
C THR A 648 -32.79 30.37 26.71
N GLN A 649 -31.55 30.84 26.85
CA GLN A 649 -31.24 32.27 26.94
C GLN A 649 -31.03 32.91 25.56
N GLY A 650 -30.98 32.11 24.49
CA GLY A 650 -30.81 32.60 23.12
C GLY A 650 -29.43 33.19 22.83
N ILE A 651 -28.38 32.68 23.50
CA ILE A 651 -26.99 33.12 23.33
C ILE A 651 -26.60 33.06 21.85
N GLN A 652 -25.83 34.06 21.40
CA GLN A 652 -25.36 34.12 20.01
C GLN A 652 -24.21 33.12 19.79
N ASP A 653 -24.29 32.36 18.70
CA ASP A 653 -23.20 31.50 18.23
C ASP A 653 -22.05 32.33 17.62
N ALA A 654 -20.96 31.65 17.22
CA ALA A 654 -19.82 32.30 16.58
C ALA A 654 -20.18 33.07 15.29
N ASN A 655 -21.30 32.71 14.64
CA ASN A 655 -21.83 33.32 13.42
C ASN A 655 -22.94 34.36 13.70
N LYS A 656 -23.12 34.77 14.97
CA LYS A 656 -24.13 35.73 15.45
C LYS A 656 -25.59 35.27 15.29
N ASN A 657 -25.84 33.99 15.05
CA ASN A 657 -27.18 33.42 15.10
C ASN A 657 -27.56 33.07 16.54
N SER A 658 -28.82 33.28 16.91
CA SER A 658 -29.31 32.84 18.22
C SER A 658 -29.37 31.30 18.29
N ALA A 659 -28.79 30.74 19.35
CA ALA A 659 -28.84 29.31 19.65
C ALA A 659 -30.28 28.77 19.84
N SER A 660 -31.27 29.65 20.07
CA SER A 660 -32.69 29.27 20.13
C SER A 660 -33.17 28.51 18.87
N LYS A 661 -32.58 28.78 17.70
CA LYS A 661 -32.86 28.04 16.45
C LYS A 661 -32.46 26.57 16.51
N LEU A 662 -31.56 26.20 17.42
CA LEU A 662 -31.07 24.83 17.60
C LEU A 662 -31.96 23.99 18.53
N ALA A 663 -33.07 24.55 19.03
CA ALA A 663 -33.99 23.84 19.92
C ALA A 663 -34.44 22.46 19.40
N PRO A 664 -34.77 22.25 18.10
CA PRO A 664 -35.13 20.91 17.61
C PRO A 664 -33.98 19.90 17.70
N ARG A 665 -32.73 20.34 17.49
CA ARG A 665 -31.54 19.48 17.61
C ARG A 665 -31.25 19.13 19.07
N LEU A 666 -31.36 20.11 19.97
CA LEU A 666 -31.22 19.88 21.41
C LEU A 666 -32.33 18.96 21.95
N GLU A 667 -33.56 19.13 21.49
CA GLU A 667 -34.68 18.25 21.83
C GLU A 667 -34.39 16.80 21.45
N HIS A 668 -33.88 16.56 20.24
CA HIS A 668 -33.47 15.23 19.81
C HIS A 668 -32.34 14.64 20.67
N LEU A 669 -31.33 15.45 21.02
CA LEU A 669 -30.25 15.03 21.92
C LEU A 669 -30.81 14.61 23.29
N LEU A 670 -31.66 15.44 23.91
CA LEU A 670 -32.22 15.15 25.23
C LEU A 670 -33.14 13.94 25.21
N THR A 671 -34.05 13.84 24.23
CA THR A 671 -35.12 12.81 24.22
C THR A 671 -34.66 11.49 23.61
N VAL A 672 -34.06 11.52 22.42
CA VAL A 672 -33.75 10.33 21.64
C VAL A 672 -32.38 9.77 22.01
N THR A 673 -31.40 10.63 22.34
CA THR A 673 -30.02 10.17 22.56
C THR A 673 -29.73 9.91 24.04
N ILE A 674 -30.13 10.82 24.92
CA ILE A 674 -29.78 10.78 26.36
C ILE A 674 -30.86 10.06 27.18
N THR A 675 -32.09 10.60 27.24
CA THR A 675 -33.11 10.09 28.17
C THR A 675 -33.74 8.75 27.76
N SER A 676 -33.65 8.37 26.48
CA SER A 676 -34.02 7.02 26.01
C SER A 676 -33.11 5.93 26.58
N ARG A 677 -31.86 6.30 26.89
CA ARG A 677 -30.81 5.41 27.37
C ARG A 677 -30.62 5.51 28.88
N MET A 678 -30.77 6.71 29.43
CA MET A 678 -30.57 7.00 30.84
C MET A 678 -31.82 7.61 31.49
N THR A 679 -32.34 6.91 32.49
CA THR A 679 -33.51 7.35 33.25
C THR A 679 -33.19 7.66 34.72
N SER A 680 -31.99 7.33 35.19
CA SER A 680 -31.56 7.35 36.60
C SER A 680 -30.99 8.68 37.10
N HIS A 681 -30.58 9.61 36.23
CA HIS A 681 -29.81 10.79 36.64
C HIS A 681 -30.69 12.05 36.85
N PRO A 682 -30.80 12.60 38.07
CA PRO A 682 -31.74 13.68 38.38
C PRO A 682 -31.40 15.02 37.73
N GLN A 683 -30.11 15.38 37.61
CA GLN A 683 -29.69 16.66 37.03
C GLN A 683 -30.08 16.78 35.55
N ILE A 684 -30.08 15.68 34.80
CA ILE A 684 -30.46 15.69 33.38
C ILE A 684 -31.96 15.90 33.23
N TRP A 685 -32.76 15.31 34.11
CA TRP A 685 -34.19 15.57 34.15
C TRP A 685 -34.51 17.01 34.54
N ARG A 686 -33.72 17.65 35.41
CA ARG A 686 -33.83 19.10 35.70
C ARG A 686 -33.51 19.95 34.46
N LEU A 687 -32.44 19.63 33.75
CA LEU A 687 -32.09 20.31 32.49
C LEU A 687 -33.19 20.14 31.42
N CYS A 688 -33.77 18.93 31.31
CA CYS A 688 -34.94 18.69 30.46
C CYS A 688 -36.13 19.55 30.87
N ALA A 689 -36.42 19.65 32.17
CA ALA A 689 -37.53 20.46 32.67
C ALA A 689 -37.35 21.95 32.34
N GLN A 690 -36.14 22.49 32.50
CA GLN A 690 -35.78 23.85 32.10
C GLN A 690 -36.02 24.09 30.60
N PHE A 691 -35.58 23.15 29.75
CA PHE A 691 -35.78 23.23 28.30
C PHE A 691 -37.27 23.22 27.91
N TRP A 692 -38.07 22.31 28.47
CA TRP A 692 -39.51 22.21 28.18
C TRP A 692 -40.30 23.40 28.69
N PHE A 693 -39.93 23.94 29.85
CA PHE A 693 -40.52 25.16 30.39
C PHE A 693 -40.32 26.35 29.43
N TRP A 694 -39.10 26.52 28.90
CA TRP A 694 -38.81 27.54 27.90
C TRP A 694 -39.60 27.35 26.60
N LYS A 695 -39.74 26.10 26.13
CA LYS A 695 -40.53 25.76 24.93
C LYS A 695 -42.05 25.90 25.15
N LYS A 696 -42.50 26.18 26.38
CA LYS A 696 -43.91 26.26 26.81
C LYS A 696 -44.67 24.93 26.77
N GLU A 697 -43.96 23.81 26.77
CA GLU A 697 -44.56 22.47 26.90
C GLU A 697 -44.61 22.07 28.39
N TYR A 698 -45.51 22.72 29.14
CA TYR A 698 -45.54 22.67 30.61
C TYR A 698 -45.83 21.26 31.18
N GLU A 699 -46.58 20.43 30.46
CA GLU A 699 -46.84 19.04 30.84
C GLU A 699 -45.54 18.22 30.92
N LYS A 700 -44.72 18.29 29.86
CA LYS A 700 -43.41 17.61 29.81
C LYS A 700 -42.42 18.18 30.82
N ALA A 701 -42.49 19.48 31.11
CA ALA A 701 -41.68 20.11 32.14
C ALA A 701 -42.01 19.54 33.53
N LEU A 702 -43.30 19.46 33.88
CA LEU A 702 -43.76 18.89 35.14
C LEU A 702 -43.41 17.39 35.26
N GLU A 703 -43.60 16.63 34.17
CA GLU A 703 -43.22 15.21 34.13
C GLU A 703 -41.70 15.02 34.35
N SER A 704 -40.87 15.89 33.78
CA SER A 704 -39.42 15.86 33.95
C SER A 704 -39.00 16.17 35.39
N HIS A 705 -39.61 17.16 36.04
CA HIS A 705 -39.40 17.42 37.48
C HIS A 705 -39.78 16.21 38.35
N LEU A 706 -40.90 15.54 38.03
CA LEU A 706 -41.32 14.32 38.74
C LEU A 706 -40.34 13.15 38.53
N LYS A 707 -39.82 12.98 37.31
CA LYS A 707 -38.80 11.98 37.01
C LYS A 707 -37.51 12.26 37.81
N ALA A 708 -37.05 13.51 37.86
CA ALA A 708 -35.91 13.91 38.68
C ALA A 708 -36.09 13.54 40.17
N TYR A 709 -37.26 13.84 40.73
CA TYR A 709 -37.59 13.49 42.12
C TYR A 709 -37.63 11.98 42.34
N ARG A 710 -38.25 11.21 41.43
CA ARG A 710 -38.31 9.74 41.53
C ARG A 710 -36.92 9.11 41.54
N CYS A 711 -35.98 9.59 40.72
CA CYS A 711 -34.60 9.10 40.70
C CYS A 711 -33.95 9.15 42.09
N ILE A 712 -34.12 10.28 42.78
CA ILE A 712 -33.51 10.53 44.09
C ILE A 712 -34.27 9.80 45.21
N LEU A 713 -35.61 9.73 45.13
CA LEU A 713 -36.47 9.09 46.12
C LEU A 713 -36.16 7.60 46.31
N HIS A 714 -35.74 6.91 45.25
CA HIS A 714 -35.40 5.49 45.29
C HIS A 714 -33.98 5.20 45.85
N ASN A 715 -33.27 6.21 46.36
CA ASN A 715 -31.95 6.03 46.95
C ASN A 715 -32.04 5.24 48.28
N PRO A 716 -31.34 4.09 48.44
CA PRO A 716 -31.41 3.26 49.65
C PRO A 716 -30.97 3.96 50.94
N ARG A 717 -30.18 5.04 50.84
CA ARG A 717 -29.61 5.76 51.99
C ARG A 717 -30.49 6.92 52.46
N LEU A 718 -31.70 7.08 51.92
CA LEU A 718 -32.62 8.16 52.26
C LEU A 718 -32.91 8.27 53.76
N GLU A 719 -33.07 7.15 54.46
CA GLU A 719 -33.45 7.11 55.87
C GLU A 719 -32.25 7.22 56.84
N THR A 720 -31.03 7.14 56.31
CA THR A 720 -29.78 7.04 57.08
C THR A 720 -28.84 8.22 56.89
N SER A 721 -28.86 8.88 55.73
CA SER A 721 -27.99 10.03 55.42
C SER A 721 -28.78 11.34 55.38
N GLU A 722 -28.36 12.30 56.20
CA GLU A 722 -28.97 13.63 56.24
C GLU A 722 -28.74 14.42 54.94
N ASP A 723 -27.59 14.24 54.27
CA ASP A 723 -27.27 14.95 53.03
C ASP A 723 -28.16 14.52 51.87
N ILE A 724 -28.39 13.21 51.74
CA ILE A 724 -29.32 12.68 50.74
C ILE A 724 -30.74 13.14 51.06
N PHE A 725 -31.14 13.09 52.34
CA PHE A 725 -32.43 13.64 52.77
C PHE A 725 -32.60 15.11 52.38
N LYS A 726 -31.58 15.97 52.61
CA LYS A 726 -31.60 17.38 52.18
C LYS A 726 -31.77 17.52 50.66
N GLN A 727 -31.09 16.70 49.86
CA GLN A 727 -31.24 16.69 48.40
C GLN A 727 -32.64 16.24 47.95
N VAL A 728 -33.23 15.23 48.60
CA VAL A 728 -34.58 14.75 48.29
C VAL A 728 -35.62 15.79 48.68
N ALA A 729 -35.46 16.40 49.86
CA ALA A 729 -36.35 17.43 50.39
C ALA A 729 -36.33 18.68 49.51
N THR A 730 -35.17 19.16 49.10
CA THR A 730 -35.04 20.30 48.15
C THR A 730 -35.70 19.98 46.81
N THR A 731 -35.43 18.81 46.23
CA THR A 731 -36.06 18.40 44.96
C THR A 731 -37.59 18.23 45.11
N ALA A 732 -38.08 17.76 46.26
CA ALA A 732 -39.51 17.65 46.53
C ALA A 732 -40.18 19.03 46.60
N LEU A 733 -39.52 20.01 47.22
CA LEU A 733 -39.98 21.40 47.26
C LEU A 733 -40.00 22.02 45.86
N GLU A 734 -38.97 21.78 45.04
CA GLU A 734 -38.95 22.21 43.62
C GLU A 734 -40.12 21.63 42.82
N VAL A 735 -40.47 20.35 43.05
CA VAL A 735 -41.64 19.71 42.40
C VAL A 735 -42.95 20.33 42.88
N VAL A 736 -43.08 20.64 44.17
CA VAL A 736 -44.27 21.29 44.73
C VAL A 736 -44.44 22.70 44.16
N GLU A 737 -43.35 23.46 44.07
CA GLU A 737 -43.33 24.77 43.42
C GLU A 737 -43.69 24.64 41.93
N ALA A 738 -43.16 23.64 41.22
CA ALA A 738 -43.55 23.35 39.84
C ALA A 738 -45.05 23.02 39.71
N TYR A 739 -45.64 22.26 40.65
CA TYR A 739 -47.08 22.01 40.67
C TYR A 739 -47.89 23.28 40.91
N GLN A 740 -47.46 24.16 41.82
CA GLN A 740 -48.15 25.43 42.10
C GLN A 740 -48.11 26.38 40.89
N ASN A 741 -46.95 26.46 40.23
CA ASN A 741 -46.73 27.38 39.13
C ASN A 741 -47.31 26.88 37.80
N LEU A 742 -47.26 25.56 37.56
CA LEU A 742 -47.65 24.96 36.28
C LEU A 742 -49.02 24.29 36.31
N GLY A 743 -49.48 23.86 37.48
CA GLY A 743 -50.64 22.96 37.63
C GLY A 743 -51.93 23.51 37.07
N ASP A 744 -52.18 24.82 37.22
CA ASP A 744 -53.38 25.53 36.75
C ASP A 744 -53.24 26.12 35.33
N LEU A 745 -52.07 25.97 34.68
CA LEU A 745 -51.85 26.47 33.32
C LEU A 745 -52.64 25.65 32.30
N LYS A 746 -53.16 26.32 31.28
CA LYS A 746 -53.86 25.68 30.15
C LYS A 746 -52.85 25.10 29.16
N ILE A 747 -53.12 23.90 28.66
CA ILE A 747 -52.31 23.25 27.62
C ILE A 747 -52.51 24.02 26.30
N SER A 748 -51.45 24.57 25.73
CA SER A 748 -51.50 25.14 24.38
C SER A 748 -51.37 24.01 23.36
N HIS A 749 -52.46 23.63 22.70
CA HIS A 749 -52.38 22.83 21.48
C HIS A 749 -51.91 23.71 20.33
N ASN A 750 -50.68 23.50 19.86
CA ASN A 750 -50.29 23.91 18.51
C ASN A 750 -50.28 22.67 17.59
N ASP A 751 -51.10 22.80 16.54
CA ASP A 751 -51.13 22.12 15.24
C ASP A 751 -51.40 20.61 15.15
N LYS A 752 -52.70 20.27 14.99
CA LYS A 752 -53.14 19.35 13.91
C LYS A 752 -54.45 19.85 13.29
N GLU A 753 -54.33 20.40 12.09
CA GLU A 753 -55.45 20.67 11.20
C GLU A 753 -55.93 19.38 10.51
N VAL A 754 -57.28 19.24 10.45
CA VAL A 754 -58.11 18.47 9.49
C VAL A 754 -58.16 16.94 9.73
N SER A 755 -59.29 16.23 9.80
CA SER A 755 -60.69 16.44 9.36
C SER A 755 -61.63 15.51 10.14
N SER A 756 -62.84 15.98 10.46
CA SER A 756 -64.15 15.37 10.16
C SER A 756 -65.14 15.55 11.31
N GLU A 757 -66.27 16.15 10.94
CA GLU A 757 -67.45 16.47 11.72
C GLU A 757 -68.03 15.24 12.42
N ASP A 758 -68.14 15.29 13.75
CA ASP A 758 -69.34 14.95 14.53
C ASP A 758 -68.98 14.72 16.00
N SER A 759 -69.24 15.73 16.84
CA SER A 759 -69.79 15.59 18.20
C SER A 759 -69.61 16.89 18.97
N LYS A 760 -70.73 17.53 19.30
CA LYS A 760 -70.79 18.60 20.32
C LYS A 760 -70.48 17.96 21.66
N THR A 761 -69.21 17.99 22.04
CA THR A 761 -68.76 17.75 23.42
C THR A 761 -68.01 18.98 23.86
N GLU A 762 -68.44 19.62 24.94
CA GLU A 762 -67.76 20.76 25.55
C GLU A 762 -66.28 20.40 25.78
N ILE A 763 -65.38 21.05 25.03
CA ILE A 763 -63.94 20.91 25.24
C ILE A 763 -63.62 21.64 26.54
N SER A 764 -63.70 20.93 27.67
CA SER A 764 -63.16 21.42 28.94
C SER A 764 -61.69 21.76 28.70
N ALA A 765 -61.29 23.00 28.91
CA ALA A 765 -59.90 23.42 28.76
C ALA A 765 -58.99 22.48 29.56
N ALA A 766 -58.17 21.68 28.87
CA ALA A 766 -57.26 20.74 29.51
C ALA A 766 -56.19 21.53 30.26
N VAL A 767 -56.18 21.39 31.58
CA VAL A 767 -55.21 22.00 32.48
C VAL A 767 -54.04 21.01 32.64
N VAL A 768 -52.80 21.50 32.79
CA VAL A 768 -51.58 20.67 32.89
C VAL A 768 -51.70 19.56 33.93
N CYS A 769 -52.31 19.84 35.10
CA CYS A 769 -52.65 18.79 36.05
C CYS A 769 -53.91 19.17 36.86
N LYS A 770 -55.05 18.52 36.57
CA LYS A 770 -56.35 18.83 37.22
C LYS A 770 -56.36 18.63 38.75
N ASP A 771 -55.58 17.67 39.26
CA ASP A 771 -55.53 17.30 40.69
C ASP A 771 -54.18 17.62 41.35
N TRP A 772 -53.46 18.64 40.86
CA TRP A 772 -52.10 18.93 41.31
C TRP A 772 -51.99 19.16 42.82
N LYS A 773 -53.00 19.81 43.44
CA LYS A 773 -53.05 20.03 44.89
C LYS A 773 -53.06 18.72 45.68
N TYR A 774 -53.82 17.73 45.21
CA TYR A 774 -53.87 16.41 45.84
C TYR A 774 -52.55 15.66 45.63
N GLN A 775 -51.98 15.71 44.43
CA GLN A 775 -50.72 15.05 44.10
C GLN A 775 -49.53 15.64 44.89
N ALA A 776 -49.44 16.96 45.02
CA ALA A 776 -48.42 17.65 45.83
C ALA A 776 -48.55 17.29 47.33
N LYS A 777 -49.79 17.30 47.87
CA LYS A 777 -50.08 16.87 49.26
C LYS A 777 -49.66 15.41 49.50
N SER A 778 -50.02 14.52 48.58
CA SER A 778 -49.69 13.09 48.66
C SER A 778 -48.18 12.84 48.63
N LEU A 779 -47.46 13.53 47.74
CA LEU A 779 -46.01 13.45 47.60
C LEU A 779 -45.29 13.84 48.89
N LEU A 780 -45.62 15.01 49.47
CA LEU A 780 -45.02 15.48 50.72
C LEU A 780 -45.40 14.60 51.91
N THR A 781 -46.66 14.15 51.98
CA THR A 781 -47.11 13.25 53.06
C THR A 781 -46.36 11.92 53.03
N SER A 782 -46.12 11.39 51.83
CA SER A 782 -45.34 10.16 51.63
C SER A 782 -43.88 10.34 52.04
N LEU A 783 -43.25 11.46 51.65
CA LEU A 783 -41.86 11.75 51.99
C LEU A 783 -41.66 11.91 53.51
N ILE A 784 -42.48 12.75 54.16
CA ILE A 784 -42.45 12.95 55.62
C ILE A 784 -42.69 11.63 56.37
N GLY A 785 -43.56 10.77 55.83
CA GLY A 785 -43.80 9.44 56.38
C GLY A 785 -42.56 8.54 56.36
N LYS A 786 -41.73 8.63 55.32
CA LYS A 786 -40.49 7.84 55.16
C LYS A 786 -39.29 8.43 55.92
N THR A 787 -39.27 9.73 56.16
CA THR A 787 -38.10 10.44 56.73
C THR A 787 -38.26 10.81 58.20
N ARG A 788 -39.04 10.05 58.97
CA ARG A 788 -39.31 10.31 60.41
C ARG A 788 -38.05 10.38 61.27
N ASN A 789 -36.97 9.73 60.85
CA ASN A 789 -35.70 9.72 61.56
C ASN A 789 -35.01 11.10 61.60
N PHE A 790 -35.43 12.05 60.76
CA PHE A 790 -34.87 13.42 60.67
C PHE A 790 -35.82 14.48 61.26
N GLU A 791 -36.78 14.09 62.09
CA GLU A 791 -37.65 15.04 62.80
C GLU A 791 -36.86 16.00 63.68
N GLY A 792 -37.11 17.31 63.54
CA GLY A 792 -36.37 18.37 64.23
C GLY A 792 -35.23 19.00 63.43
N THR A 793 -34.98 18.54 62.20
CA THR A 793 -34.09 19.23 61.25
C THR A 793 -34.82 20.36 60.51
N GLU A 794 -34.12 21.44 60.19
CA GLU A 794 -34.68 22.63 59.53
C GLU A 794 -35.42 22.29 58.22
N MET A 795 -34.88 21.38 57.41
CA MET A 795 -35.50 20.95 56.15
C MET A 795 -36.75 20.10 56.37
N HIS A 796 -36.80 19.29 57.43
CA HIS A 796 -37.99 18.50 57.76
C HIS A 796 -39.14 19.38 58.25
N ASP A 797 -38.83 20.46 58.98
CA ASP A 797 -39.82 21.43 59.42
C ASP A 797 -40.37 22.26 58.26
N LYS A 798 -39.51 22.67 57.30
CA LYS A 798 -39.95 23.30 56.03
C LYS A 798 -40.91 22.42 55.24
N LEU A 799 -40.70 21.10 55.18
CA LEU A 799 -41.63 20.17 54.53
C LEU A 799 -42.98 20.09 55.27
N LYS A 800 -42.98 20.14 56.60
CA LYS A 800 -44.21 20.16 57.41
C LYS A 800 -44.98 21.47 57.27
N GLU A 801 -44.28 22.59 57.19
CA GLU A 801 -44.87 23.93 56.99
C GLU A 801 -45.53 24.05 55.61
N THR A 802 -44.79 23.73 54.54
CA THR A 802 -45.34 23.70 53.17
C THR A 802 -46.52 22.72 53.01
N LEU A 803 -46.51 21.57 53.71
CA LEU A 803 -47.68 20.68 53.74
C LEU A 803 -48.90 21.31 54.44
N LYS A 804 -48.70 22.12 55.50
CA LYS A 804 -49.79 22.85 56.16
C LYS A 804 -50.35 23.94 55.24
N GLU A 805 -49.50 24.70 54.57
CA GLU A 805 -49.90 25.72 53.59
C GLU A 805 -50.72 25.10 52.45
N LEU A 806 -50.25 23.98 51.89
CA LEU A 806 -51.00 23.25 50.88
C LEU A 806 -52.36 22.78 51.41
N LYS A 807 -52.46 22.33 52.68
CA LYS A 807 -53.74 21.90 53.27
C LYS A 807 -54.73 23.06 53.47
N SER A 808 -54.25 24.30 53.61
CA SER A 808 -55.09 25.49 53.64
C SER A 808 -55.55 25.98 52.27
N LEU A 809 -54.90 25.52 51.19
CA LEU A 809 -55.26 25.73 49.77
C LEU A 809 -56.16 24.61 49.23
#